data_AF-A0AAD9QUR7-F1
#
_entry.id   AF-A0AAD9QUR7-F1
#
_cell.length_a   1.000
_cell.length_b   1.000
_cell.length_c   1.000
_cell.angle_alpha   90.00
_cell.angle_beta   90.00
_cell.angle_gamma   90.00
#
_symmetry.space_group_name_H-M   'P 1'
#
loop_
_entity.id
_entity.type
_entity.pdbx_description
1 polymer ?
#
loop_
_entity_poly.entity_id
_entity_poly.type
_entity_poly.pdbx_seq_one_letter_code
_entity_poly.pdbx_strand_id
1 'polypeptide(L)'
;MYSLCGTSNSRFIDDIANNSSVNKVLNRGKNCSNLDKEIANLRKRLTTYEKLDKFMEVDSMTSKFGSKMRQNILIVSDYASGSSFLGEILNQHPQVFYLYEPLKSLEFYHENRPESIYDTMVTHLLNGIFHCNFRDLVYYTEFLSYQYSSLRHRLASRALSSPPLCPENYNNPRYSIRMCAPLRPQTASAICRLHKHTAVKTIRFNSFHKLSYLMDNGGPMDFSLKVIHLIRDPRAVLNSRVLDNSRQNWTIKSVGEYAQSMCRDMLRNIKYAVSAPAWLHGRYTLIRYEDLATNPHQIAEQLYRYLGVTIAPQVRSWIDRTLRDGFKSNSLLDSIYRQFSYSTQNLTDSVQKWRTQIPYSIVRLIETECYEVMNLVGYKIVEDEDELRTVSRTEDIANNRVMVAVNLKNVAFQIILYSLRAVPVNSDGGCLPGAFFFASGRNMVEEHALGGHVIANVTAKEPIRCFKACRLDCRCISFNFQPRGSKSNCQLNEENRYTALGALEFKAGWDYYDLVIDYNINSDAPSVYCQNGCCENNPCLNGGTCHERCDVHGKRFSCECGSGATGKFCETAICVSQDWRRYQNSCFKLFHEYKTWISANKSCEKINSTLVSIHSSEENDAVHKLIVKNKAPAWIGLTNLNSIGLSYEWVDGSNLSFTNWGYGEPSYSHQGTFENCTEMGVSGSWNDVNQNYSLMYVCGKKISP
;
A
#
# COMPACT_ATOMS: atom_id res chain seq x y z
N MET A 1 72.32 31.13 38.00
CA MET A 1 72.88 30.03 38.81
C MET A 1 72.63 28.73 38.07
N TYR A 2 73.71 28.19 37.46
CA TYR A 2 74.02 26.78 37.14
C TYR A 2 72.90 25.88 36.56
N SER A 3 72.92 25.50 35.27
CA SER A 3 73.77 24.48 34.63
C SER A 3 73.64 23.08 35.24
N LEU A 4 73.15 22.11 34.46
CA LEU A 4 73.71 20.77 34.31
C LEU A 4 73.07 20.09 33.07
N CYS A 5 73.91 19.74 32.10
CA CYS A 5 73.62 18.94 30.92
C CYS A 5 73.44 17.44 31.27
N GLY A 6 72.75 16.72 30.37
CA GLY A 6 72.83 15.26 30.20
C GLY A 6 71.55 14.66 29.59
N THR A 7 71.33 14.75 28.26
CA THR A 7 71.39 13.64 27.27
C THR A 7 70.34 12.53 27.49
N SER A 8 69.52 12.04 26.54
CA SER A 8 69.56 12.01 25.07
C SER A 8 68.21 11.54 24.47
N ASN A 9 68.06 11.77 23.15
CA ASN A 9 67.06 11.22 22.19
C ASN A 9 65.72 11.97 21.97
N SER A 10 65.84 13.15 21.34
CA SER A 10 64.83 13.69 20.43
C SER A 10 64.95 13.08 19.03
N ARG A 11 63.83 12.70 18.41
CA ARG A 11 63.56 12.87 16.97
C ARG A 11 62.06 13.11 16.78
N PHE A 12 61.56 14.23 17.27
CA PHE A 12 60.25 14.75 16.88
C PHE A 12 60.05 16.26 17.16
N ILE A 13 61.02 16.93 17.79
CA ILE A 13 60.89 18.35 18.19
C ILE A 13 61.67 19.32 17.27
N ASP A 14 62.60 18.83 16.45
CA ASP A 14 63.43 19.73 15.62
C ASP A 14 62.76 20.19 14.31
N ASP A 15 61.67 19.55 13.86
CA ASP A 15 61.00 19.93 12.60
C ASP A 15 59.93 21.05 12.73
N ILE A 16 59.66 21.53 13.95
CA ILE A 16 58.71 22.64 14.18
C ILE A 16 59.44 23.99 14.36
N ALA A 17 60.75 23.97 14.60
CA ALA A 17 61.52 25.17 14.93
C ALA A 17 62.02 25.99 13.73
N ASN A 18 61.80 25.54 12.48
CA ASN A 18 62.34 26.21 11.28
C ASN A 18 61.31 26.91 10.39
N ASN A 19 60.10 27.21 10.90
CA ASN A 19 59.17 28.06 10.16
C ASN A 19 59.36 29.53 10.59
N SER A 20 59.84 30.36 9.66
CA SER A 20 60.22 31.77 9.80
C SER A 20 59.08 32.73 10.19
N SER A 21 57.95 32.20 10.64
CA SER A 21 56.77 32.93 11.13
C SER A 21 56.81 33.22 12.64
N VAL A 22 57.69 32.56 13.41
CA VAL A 22 57.74 32.67 14.87
C VAL A 22 58.53 33.91 15.36
N ASN A 23 59.50 34.39 14.58
CA ASN A 23 60.31 35.56 14.95
C ASN A 23 59.59 36.92 14.82
N LYS A 24 58.33 36.95 14.36
CA LYS A 24 57.53 38.19 14.28
C LYS A 24 56.68 38.47 15.53
N VAL A 25 56.67 37.57 16.51
CA VAL A 25 55.82 37.70 17.72
C VAL A 25 56.59 38.18 18.96
N LEU A 26 57.93 38.19 18.93
CA LEU A 26 58.76 38.55 20.10
C LEU A 26 58.89 40.06 20.41
N ASN A 27 58.09 40.93 19.80
CA ASN A 27 58.20 42.38 20.02
C ASN A 27 56.88 43.10 20.31
N ARG A 28 55.95 42.46 21.03
CA ARG A 28 54.86 43.18 21.71
C ARG A 28 54.58 42.56 23.07
N GLY A 29 55.10 43.18 24.12
CA GLY A 29 54.65 42.91 25.48
C GLY A 29 53.14 43.10 25.57
N LYS A 30 52.41 42.05 25.96
CA LYS A 30 51.01 42.10 26.42
C LYS A 30 50.58 40.75 27.05
N ASN A 31 50.31 40.81 28.35
CA ASN A 31 49.52 39.90 29.19
C ASN A 31 49.96 38.43 29.36
N CYS A 32 50.83 38.20 30.34
CA CYS A 32 51.08 36.87 30.92
C CYS A 32 49.81 36.17 31.46
N SER A 33 48.75 36.92 31.81
CA SER A 33 47.49 36.35 32.32
C SER A 33 46.72 35.50 31.31
N ASN A 34 46.89 35.74 30.01
CA ASN A 34 46.33 34.89 28.96
C ASN A 34 47.20 33.65 28.74
N LEU A 35 48.53 33.81 28.82
CA LEU A 35 49.48 32.71 28.70
C LEU A 35 49.36 31.73 29.88
N ASP A 36 49.15 32.22 31.10
CA ASP A 36 48.94 31.41 32.30
C ASP A 36 47.62 30.62 32.24
N LYS A 37 46.56 31.21 31.68
CA LYS A 37 45.29 30.50 31.42
C LYS A 37 45.46 29.43 30.34
N GLU A 38 46.24 29.71 29.30
CA GLU A 38 46.53 28.77 28.22
C GLU A 38 47.40 27.62 28.70
N ILE A 39 48.42 27.90 29.53
CA ILE A 39 49.28 26.93 30.20
C ILE A 39 48.48 26.09 31.21
N ALA A 40 47.58 26.69 32.00
CA ALA A 40 46.72 25.95 32.92
C ALA A 40 45.75 25.02 32.17
N ASN A 41 45.21 25.47 31.03
CA ASN A 41 44.36 24.65 30.17
C ASN A 41 45.15 23.53 29.47
N LEU A 42 46.37 23.81 29.03
CA LEU A 42 47.30 22.80 28.48
C LEU A 42 47.70 21.77 29.52
N ARG A 43 47.99 22.17 30.76
CA ARG A 43 48.25 21.25 31.89
C ARG A 43 47.04 20.40 32.25
N LYS A 44 45.83 20.96 32.18
CA LYS A 44 44.56 20.22 32.38
C LYS A 44 44.30 19.21 31.25
N ARG A 45 44.67 19.56 30.01
CA ARG A 45 44.64 18.63 28.86
C ARG A 45 45.70 17.55 28.98
N LEU A 46 46.92 17.88 29.40
CA LEU A 46 48.02 16.93 29.61
C LEU A 46 47.66 15.90 30.69
N THR A 47 47.12 16.35 31.82
CA THR A 47 46.63 15.44 32.89
C THR A 47 45.41 14.61 32.46
N THR A 48 44.62 15.07 31.48
CA THR A 48 43.54 14.27 30.88
C THR A 48 44.10 13.23 29.92
N TYR A 49 45.14 13.56 29.15
CA TYR A 49 45.86 12.62 28.28
C TYR A 49 46.66 11.60 29.09
N GLU A 50 47.31 11.99 30.19
CA GLU A 50 47.99 11.09 31.13
C GLU A 50 47.00 10.16 31.87
N LYS A 51 45.77 10.64 32.14
CA LYS A 51 44.68 9.78 32.65
C LYS A 51 44.18 8.81 31.58
N LEU A 52 44.13 9.22 30.31
CA LEU A 52 43.83 8.34 29.18
C LEU A 52 44.92 7.27 28.99
N ASP A 53 46.20 7.64 29.12
CA ASP A 53 47.34 6.73 29.04
C ASP A 53 47.37 5.73 30.21
N LYS A 54 47.12 6.20 31.44
CA LYS A 54 46.94 5.33 32.62
C LYS A 54 45.70 4.44 32.54
N PHE A 55 44.62 4.87 31.89
CA PHE A 55 43.46 4.01 31.63
C PHE A 55 43.75 2.96 30.56
N MET A 56 44.62 3.28 29.57
CA MET A 56 45.09 2.33 28.56
C MET A 56 46.02 1.26 29.15
N GLU A 57 46.77 1.55 30.22
CA GLU A 57 47.49 0.53 31.02
C GLU A 57 46.54 -0.37 31.83
N VAL A 58 45.38 0.12 32.27
CA VAL A 58 44.39 -0.69 33.01
C VAL A 58 43.65 -1.68 32.08
N ASP A 59 43.50 -1.36 30.79
CA ASP A 59 42.87 -2.25 29.80
C ASP A 59 43.67 -3.54 29.55
N SER A 60 44.99 -3.48 29.76
CA SER A 60 45.88 -4.67 29.78
C SER A 60 45.50 -5.65 30.92
N MET A 61 45.06 -5.15 32.07
CA MET A 61 44.73 -5.98 33.24
C MET A 61 43.29 -6.47 33.27
N THR A 62 42.33 -5.77 32.64
CA THR A 62 40.92 -6.20 32.55
C THR A 62 40.63 -7.25 31.48
N SER A 63 41.61 -7.63 30.65
CA SER A 63 41.51 -8.72 29.68
C SER A 63 41.33 -10.12 30.29
N LYS A 64 41.42 -10.26 31.63
CA LYS A 64 41.38 -11.56 32.32
C LYS A 64 40.00 -12.03 32.80
N PHE A 65 38.92 -11.25 32.68
CA PHE A 65 37.58 -11.71 33.08
C PHE A 65 36.45 -11.20 32.17
N GLY A 66 36.05 -12.02 31.18
CA GLY A 66 34.77 -11.98 30.46
C GLY A 66 34.73 -11.05 29.23
N SER A 67 34.69 -11.64 28.02
CA SER A 67 34.48 -10.85 26.79
C SER A 67 33.08 -10.23 26.76
N LYS A 68 32.97 -8.90 26.93
CA LYS A 68 31.75 -8.16 26.58
C LYS A 68 31.84 -7.78 25.11
N MET A 69 31.28 -8.61 24.25
CA MET A 69 31.12 -8.39 22.81
C MET A 69 30.63 -6.96 22.50
N ARG A 70 31.28 -6.26 21.55
CA ARG A 70 30.87 -4.91 21.10
C ARG A 70 29.53 -4.99 20.36
N GLN A 71 28.54 -4.19 20.76
CA GLN A 71 27.30 -4.04 20.01
C GLN A 71 27.44 -2.92 18.96
N ASN A 72 27.37 -3.31 17.69
CA ASN A 72 27.21 -2.45 16.53
C ASN A 72 25.73 -2.29 16.21
N ILE A 73 25.30 -1.06 15.94
CA ILE A 73 23.90 -0.67 15.80
C ILE A 73 23.75 0.15 14.52
N LEU A 74 22.84 -0.28 13.64
CA LEU A 74 22.49 0.44 12.43
C LEU A 74 21.02 0.87 12.50
N ILE A 75 20.79 2.17 12.59
CA ILE A 75 19.47 2.79 12.45
C ILE A 75 19.25 3.12 10.98
N VAL A 76 18.27 2.46 10.37
CA VAL A 76 17.78 2.73 9.01
C VAL A 76 16.37 3.27 9.07
N SER A 77 16.06 4.24 8.22
CA SER A 77 14.75 4.88 8.17
C SER A 77 14.59 5.69 6.90
N ASP A 78 13.37 6.00 6.48
CA ASP A 78 13.16 6.96 5.40
C ASP A 78 13.43 8.41 5.84
N TYR A 79 13.49 9.34 4.87
CA TYR A 79 13.57 10.77 5.15
C TYR A 79 12.35 11.23 5.98
N ALA A 80 12.51 12.25 6.83
CA ALA A 80 11.44 12.84 7.65
C ALA A 80 10.72 11.86 8.62
N SER A 81 11.33 10.72 8.92
CA SER A 81 10.81 9.68 9.81
C SER A 81 10.99 9.95 11.32
N GLY A 82 11.68 11.03 11.71
CA GLY A 82 12.00 11.29 13.12
C GLY A 82 13.22 10.53 13.65
N SER A 83 14.00 9.89 12.78
CA SER A 83 15.20 9.10 13.17
C SER A 83 16.31 9.87 13.87
N SER A 84 16.32 11.20 13.79
CA SER A 84 17.23 12.03 14.61
C SER A 84 16.91 11.94 16.10
N PHE A 85 15.63 11.86 16.49
CA PHE A 85 15.24 11.69 17.90
C PHE A 85 15.69 10.34 18.44
N LEU A 86 15.45 9.25 17.68
CA LEU A 86 15.95 7.91 18.00
C LEU A 86 17.49 7.86 18.10
N GLY A 87 18.18 8.52 17.15
CA GLY A 87 19.64 8.60 17.16
C GLY A 87 20.17 9.30 18.42
N GLU A 88 19.52 10.37 18.87
CA GLU A 88 19.90 11.07 20.10
C GLU A 88 19.76 10.18 21.34
N ILE A 89 18.71 9.34 21.44
CA ILE A 89 18.55 8.39 22.56
C ILE A 89 19.79 7.49 22.71
N LEU A 90 20.46 7.11 21.62
CA LEU A 90 21.72 6.37 21.64
C LEU A 90 22.94 7.28 21.86
N ASN A 91 22.96 8.46 21.24
CA ASN A 91 24.05 9.43 21.35
C ASN A 91 24.26 9.95 22.79
N GLN A 92 23.21 10.00 23.61
CA GLN A 92 23.31 10.40 25.02
C GLN A 92 23.96 9.34 25.92
N HIS A 93 24.23 8.14 25.40
CA HIS A 93 24.85 7.08 26.16
C HIS A 93 26.39 7.22 26.16
N PRO A 94 27.06 7.28 27.33
CA PRO A 94 28.49 7.59 27.42
C PRO A 94 29.41 6.52 26.81
N GLN A 95 28.91 5.30 26.61
CA GLN A 95 29.67 4.19 26.01
C GLN A 95 29.34 3.94 24.53
N VAL A 96 28.51 4.78 23.90
CA VAL A 96 28.15 4.64 22.48
C VAL A 96 28.91 5.65 21.63
N PHE A 97 29.67 5.15 20.66
CA PHE A 97 30.24 5.95 19.58
C PHE A 97 29.19 6.13 18.47
N TYR A 98 28.49 7.26 18.49
CA TYR A 98 27.41 7.55 17.54
C TYR A 98 27.89 8.35 16.32
N LEU A 99 27.42 8.01 15.13
CA LEU A 99 27.67 8.73 13.88
C LEU A 99 26.36 9.04 13.14
N TYR A 100 26.24 10.31 12.71
CA TYR A 100 25.06 10.83 12.00
C TYR A 100 25.27 10.88 10.49
N GLU A 101 24.46 10.12 9.74
CA GLU A 101 24.39 10.11 8.27
C GLU A 101 25.77 9.95 7.57
N PRO A 102 26.59 8.93 7.91
CA PRO A 102 27.91 8.76 7.30
C PRO A 102 27.86 8.56 5.78
N LEU A 103 26.80 7.92 5.27
CA LEU A 103 26.60 7.67 3.84
C LEU A 103 26.42 8.95 3.00
N LYS A 104 26.18 10.11 3.64
CA LYS A 104 26.20 11.40 2.96
C LYS A 104 27.56 11.72 2.34
N SER A 105 28.65 11.19 2.91
CA SER A 105 29.99 11.32 2.33
C SER A 105 30.14 10.64 0.97
N LEU A 106 29.23 9.73 0.62
CA LEU A 106 29.21 8.98 -0.62
C LEU A 106 28.20 9.53 -1.64
N GLU A 107 27.61 10.70 -1.41
CA GLU A 107 26.57 11.26 -2.29
C GLU A 107 27.04 11.44 -3.73
N PHE A 108 28.28 11.90 -3.92
CA PHE A 108 28.87 12.00 -5.26
C PHE A 108 28.88 10.64 -5.99
N TYR A 109 29.22 9.56 -5.28
CA TYR A 109 29.23 8.21 -5.86
C TYR A 109 27.81 7.74 -6.18
N HIS A 110 26.85 8.02 -5.31
CA HIS A 110 25.44 7.70 -5.54
C HIS A 110 24.89 8.37 -6.80
N GLU A 111 25.25 9.64 -7.03
CA GLU A 111 24.72 10.42 -8.16
C GLU A 111 25.46 10.17 -9.47
N ASN A 112 26.73 9.74 -9.44
CA ASN A 112 27.60 9.75 -10.63
C ASN A 112 28.24 8.39 -10.96
N ARG A 113 27.98 7.32 -10.21
CA ARG A 113 28.60 5.99 -10.42
C ARG A 113 27.53 4.89 -10.50
N PRO A 114 27.85 3.76 -11.16
CA PRO A 114 27.00 2.57 -11.12
C PRO A 114 26.65 2.12 -9.69
N GLU A 115 25.45 1.59 -9.51
CA GLU A 115 24.92 1.18 -8.21
C GLU A 115 25.83 0.16 -7.50
N SER A 116 26.44 -0.77 -8.24
CA SER A 116 27.38 -1.76 -7.70
C SER A 116 28.61 -1.12 -7.04
N ILE A 117 29.11 0.00 -7.58
CA ILE A 117 30.22 0.75 -6.99
C ILE A 117 29.76 1.45 -5.72
N TYR A 118 28.58 2.07 -5.75
CA TYR A 118 28.00 2.71 -4.57
C TYR A 118 27.81 1.70 -3.43
N ASP A 119 27.23 0.53 -3.71
CA ASP A 119 27.02 -0.53 -2.73
C ASP A 119 28.32 -1.04 -2.11
N THR A 120 29.37 -1.20 -2.94
CA THR A 120 30.72 -1.57 -2.48
C THR A 120 31.27 -0.52 -1.52
N MET A 121 31.12 0.77 -1.86
CA MET A 121 31.57 1.88 -1.02
C MET A 121 30.77 2.01 0.28
N VAL A 122 29.46 1.76 0.25
CA VAL A 122 28.60 1.70 1.43
C VAL A 122 29.05 0.59 2.36
N THR A 123 29.28 -0.60 1.82
CA THR A 123 29.76 -1.77 2.58
C THR A 123 31.14 -1.50 3.19
N HIS A 124 32.08 -0.96 2.41
CA HIS A 124 33.40 -0.56 2.89
C HIS A 124 33.33 0.46 4.03
N LEU A 125 32.54 1.53 3.85
CA LEU A 125 32.39 2.59 4.85
C LEU A 125 31.80 2.06 6.16
N LEU A 126 30.69 1.32 6.09
CA LEU A 126 30.03 0.79 7.28
C LEU A 126 30.88 -0.26 7.99
N ASN A 127 31.55 -1.16 7.25
CA ASN A 127 32.47 -2.12 7.85
C ASN A 127 33.64 -1.41 8.55
N GLY A 128 34.28 -0.42 7.92
CA GLY A 128 35.37 0.33 8.55
C GLY A 128 34.91 1.04 9.84
N ILE A 129 33.71 1.64 9.84
CA ILE A 129 33.12 2.26 11.04
C ILE A 129 32.88 1.22 12.15
N PHE A 130 32.23 0.10 11.83
CA PHE A 130 31.87 -0.94 12.80
C PHE A 130 33.07 -1.67 13.40
N HIS A 131 34.20 -1.69 12.69
CA HIS A 131 35.48 -2.22 13.20
C HIS A 131 36.37 -1.14 13.84
N CYS A 132 35.89 0.10 13.95
CA CYS A 132 36.70 1.24 14.39
C CYS A 132 38.02 1.38 13.61
N ASN A 133 38.00 1.05 12.32
CA ASN A 133 39.12 1.19 11.40
C ASN A 133 38.88 2.39 10.49
N PHE A 134 39.24 3.58 10.97
CA PHE A 134 39.14 4.81 10.18
C PHE A 134 40.38 5.07 9.33
N ARG A 135 41.46 4.27 9.46
CA ARG A 135 42.68 4.43 8.66
C ARG A 135 42.39 4.25 7.17
N ASP A 136 41.50 3.33 6.84
CA ASP A 136 41.06 3.08 5.46
C ASP A 136 39.90 4.00 5.03
N LEU A 137 39.43 4.87 5.94
CA LEU A 137 38.32 5.80 5.73
C LEU A 137 38.77 7.26 5.74
N VAL A 138 39.95 7.53 5.15
CA VAL A 138 40.53 8.89 5.11
C VAL A 138 39.52 9.90 4.55
N TYR A 139 38.89 9.57 3.41
CA TYR A 139 37.85 10.38 2.77
C TYR A 139 36.70 10.74 3.71
N TYR A 140 36.31 9.84 4.62
CA TYR A 140 35.24 10.09 5.57
C TYR A 140 35.69 11.00 6.72
N THR A 141 36.92 10.82 7.20
CA THR A 141 37.46 11.73 8.23
C THR A 141 37.75 13.13 7.69
N GLU A 142 38.14 13.26 6.42
CA GLU A 142 38.24 14.53 5.71
C GLU A 142 36.87 15.18 5.54
N PHE A 143 35.87 14.40 5.12
CA PHE A 143 34.47 14.81 5.10
C PHE A 143 34.09 15.41 6.46
N LEU A 144 34.33 14.72 7.58
CA LEU A 144 33.99 15.23 8.92
C LEU A 144 34.82 16.44 9.41
N SER A 145 35.95 16.75 8.76
CA SER A 145 36.91 17.75 9.22
C SER A 145 36.85 19.07 8.46
N TYR A 146 36.67 19.03 7.13
CA TYR A 146 36.99 20.18 6.27
C TYR A 146 35.81 20.70 5.45
N GLN A 147 34.79 19.89 5.20
CA GLN A 147 33.69 20.31 4.35
C GLN A 147 32.65 21.11 5.14
N TYR A 148 32.44 22.38 4.82
CA TYR A 148 31.61 23.25 5.66
C TYR A 148 30.17 22.72 5.88
N SER A 149 29.59 22.11 4.84
CA SER A 149 28.25 21.49 4.89
C SER A 149 28.19 20.18 5.69
N SER A 150 29.32 19.50 5.88
CA SER A 150 29.41 18.23 6.60
C SER A 150 29.64 18.40 8.11
N LEU A 151 30.03 19.59 8.54
CA LEU A 151 30.36 19.91 9.93
C LEU A 151 29.21 19.58 10.90
N ARG A 152 27.96 19.67 10.43
CA ARG A 152 26.77 19.20 11.15
C ARG A 152 26.81 17.70 11.51
N HIS A 153 27.39 16.87 10.64
CA HIS A 153 27.49 15.41 10.84
C HIS A 153 28.47 15.08 11.96
N ARG A 154 29.57 15.85 12.07
CA ARG A 154 30.51 15.72 13.18
C ARG A 154 29.91 16.24 14.49
N LEU A 155 29.27 17.42 14.47
CA LEU A 155 28.70 18.02 15.67
C LEU A 155 27.59 17.18 16.30
N ALA A 156 26.84 16.44 15.48
CA ALA A 156 25.82 15.50 15.94
C ALA A 156 26.40 14.31 16.72
N SER A 157 27.70 14.02 16.64
CA SER A 157 28.35 12.96 17.42
C SER A 157 28.97 13.54 18.68
N ARG A 158 28.40 13.24 19.86
CA ARG A 158 28.98 13.69 21.14
C ARG A 158 30.42 13.20 21.32
N ALA A 159 30.72 11.99 20.88
CA ALA A 159 32.06 11.42 20.93
C ALA A 159 33.09 12.22 20.10
N LEU A 160 32.65 12.88 19.02
CA LEU A 160 33.51 13.67 18.12
C LEU A 160 33.40 15.18 18.30
N SER A 161 32.41 15.63 19.10
CA SER A 161 32.09 17.03 19.37
C SER A 161 32.31 17.46 20.82
N SER A 162 32.87 16.59 21.66
CA SER A 162 33.25 16.87 23.05
C SER A 162 34.78 17.00 23.22
N PRO A 163 35.25 17.50 24.37
CA PRO A 163 36.67 17.44 24.71
C PRO A 163 37.24 16.01 24.60
N PRO A 164 38.51 15.85 24.20
CA PRO A 164 39.49 16.90 23.93
C PRO A 164 39.46 17.43 22.48
N LEU A 165 38.60 16.89 21.62
CA LEU A 165 38.54 17.25 20.20
C LEU A 165 37.92 18.62 19.96
N CYS A 166 36.91 18.96 20.75
CA CYS A 166 36.21 20.22 20.70
C CYS A 166 36.17 20.85 22.10
N PRO A 167 36.13 22.19 22.21
CA PRO A 167 35.96 22.85 23.49
C PRO A 167 34.67 22.42 24.21
N GLU A 168 34.74 22.35 25.54
CA GLU A 168 33.59 22.13 26.41
C GLU A 168 32.68 23.38 26.33
N ASN A 169 31.49 23.26 25.74
CA ASN A 169 30.71 24.47 25.43
C ASN A 169 29.21 24.28 25.57
N TYR A 170 28.68 24.58 26.76
CA TYR A 170 27.25 24.45 27.02
C TYR A 170 26.47 25.76 26.77
N ASN A 171 27.10 26.94 26.64
CA ASN A 171 26.36 28.22 26.55
C ASN A 171 27.05 29.37 25.76
N ASN A 172 28.14 29.15 25.01
CA ASN A 172 28.79 30.26 24.28
C ASN A 172 28.18 30.45 22.86
N PRO A 173 27.55 31.59 22.56
CA PRO A 173 27.02 31.90 21.23
C PRO A 173 28.09 32.05 20.15
N ARG A 174 29.39 32.14 20.52
CA ARG A 174 30.52 32.16 19.58
C ARG A 174 31.11 30.78 19.27
N TYR A 175 30.50 29.68 19.73
CA TYR A 175 30.99 28.34 19.42
C TYR A 175 31.02 28.10 17.91
N SER A 176 32.20 27.92 17.35
CA SER A 176 32.38 27.53 15.95
C SER A 176 33.08 26.19 15.90
N ILE A 177 32.67 25.31 15.01
CA ILE A 177 33.39 24.06 14.75
C ILE A 177 34.83 24.28 14.25
N ARG A 178 35.20 25.49 13.81
CA ARG A 178 36.61 25.87 13.60
C ARG A 178 37.45 25.77 14.88
N MET A 179 36.82 25.70 16.04
CA MET A 179 37.46 25.50 17.33
C MET A 179 37.71 24.00 17.64
N CYS A 180 37.10 23.09 16.88
CA CYS A 180 37.40 21.66 16.96
C CYS A 180 38.67 21.34 16.18
N ALA A 181 39.55 20.51 16.75
CA ALA A 181 40.72 20.01 16.03
C ALA A 181 40.26 19.16 14.82
N PRO A 182 40.94 19.24 13.65
CA PRO A 182 40.66 18.33 12.53
C PRO A 182 40.72 16.86 12.99
N LEU A 183 39.77 16.06 12.52
CA LEU A 183 39.65 14.66 12.92
C LEU A 183 40.59 13.82 12.06
N ARG A 184 41.69 13.36 12.64
CA ARG A 184 42.61 12.42 11.98
C ARG A 184 42.06 10.99 12.02
N PRO A 185 42.31 10.15 11.00
CA PRO A 185 41.95 8.73 10.97
C PRO A 185 42.30 7.94 12.25
N GLN A 186 43.53 8.14 12.75
CA GLN A 186 44.02 7.45 13.94
C GLN A 186 43.26 7.88 15.20
N THR A 187 42.95 9.18 15.30
CA THR A 187 42.20 9.75 16.42
C THR A 187 40.74 9.26 16.41
N ALA A 188 40.09 9.22 15.25
CA ALA A 188 38.74 8.66 15.12
C ALA A 188 38.71 7.17 15.50
N SER A 189 39.69 6.39 15.05
CA SER A 189 39.84 4.97 15.40
C SER A 189 40.01 4.78 16.91
N ALA A 190 40.86 5.58 17.54
CA ALA A 190 41.09 5.51 18.98
C ALA A 190 39.83 5.85 19.77
N ILE A 191 39.13 6.93 19.43
CA ILE A 191 37.89 7.34 20.12
C ILE A 191 36.80 6.29 19.94
N CYS A 192 36.64 5.72 18.75
CA CYS A 192 35.69 4.64 18.51
C CYS A 192 35.99 3.41 19.39
N ARG A 193 37.27 3.03 19.54
CA ARG A 193 37.69 1.90 20.39
C ARG A 193 37.47 2.16 21.87
N LEU A 194 37.63 3.41 22.33
CA LEU A 194 37.37 3.80 23.73
C LEU A 194 35.90 3.64 24.15
N HIS A 195 34.96 3.70 23.20
CA HIS A 195 33.54 3.45 23.47
C HIS A 195 33.23 1.97 23.30
N LYS A 196 32.34 1.39 24.12
CA LYS A 196 32.04 -0.07 24.07
C LYS A 196 31.14 -0.48 22.90
N HIS A 197 30.39 0.47 22.35
CA HIS A 197 29.37 0.23 21.34
C HIS A 197 29.48 1.26 20.22
N THR A 198 29.00 0.91 19.03
CA THR A 198 29.00 1.78 17.85
C THR A 198 27.58 1.90 17.32
N ALA A 199 27.12 3.12 17.05
CA ALA A 199 25.80 3.37 16.49
C ALA A 199 25.89 4.27 15.26
N VAL A 200 25.28 3.84 14.16
CA VAL A 200 25.21 4.57 12.91
C VAL A 200 23.75 4.84 12.58
N LYS A 201 23.41 6.10 12.28
CA LYS A 201 22.10 6.46 11.75
C LYS A 201 22.20 6.87 10.30
N THR A 202 21.35 6.33 9.42
CA THR A 202 21.28 6.76 8.02
C THR A 202 19.87 6.67 7.43
N ILE A 203 19.55 7.59 6.52
CA ILE A 203 18.35 7.58 5.68
C ILE A 203 18.63 7.24 4.21
N ARG A 204 19.86 6.83 3.89
CA ARG A 204 20.35 6.60 2.52
C ARG A 204 20.54 5.11 2.23
N PHE A 205 19.83 4.26 2.96
CA PHE A 205 19.91 2.81 2.80
C PHE A 205 18.55 2.30 2.31
N ASN A 206 18.45 2.02 1.02
CA ASN A 206 17.16 1.80 0.34
C ASN A 206 16.78 0.31 0.17
N SER A 207 17.71 -0.62 0.38
CA SER A 207 17.55 -2.02 -0.03
C SER A 207 17.99 -3.00 1.07
N PHE A 208 17.04 -3.56 1.81
CA PHE A 208 17.36 -4.37 3.00
C PHE A 208 18.02 -5.71 2.69
N HIS A 209 17.84 -6.24 1.47
CA HIS A 209 18.57 -7.44 1.03
C HIS A 209 20.08 -7.24 1.01
N LYS A 210 20.56 -6.00 0.84
CA LYS A 210 21.99 -5.66 0.86
C LYS A 210 22.59 -5.61 2.27
N LEU A 211 21.78 -5.71 3.33
CA LEU A 211 22.29 -5.86 4.69
C LEU A 211 23.07 -7.19 4.86
N SER A 212 22.80 -8.19 4.02
CA SER A 212 23.57 -9.44 3.93
C SER A 212 25.08 -9.17 3.81
N TYR A 213 25.50 -8.20 2.99
CA TYR A 213 26.92 -7.84 2.83
C TYR A 213 27.61 -7.33 4.11
N LEU A 214 26.83 -6.85 5.08
CA LEU A 214 27.31 -6.43 6.40
C LEU A 214 27.21 -7.55 7.45
N MET A 215 26.42 -8.59 7.17
CA MET A 215 25.96 -9.60 8.13
C MET A 215 26.51 -11.01 7.85
N ASP A 216 26.95 -11.29 6.61
CA ASP A 216 27.44 -12.58 6.10
C ASP A 216 28.93 -12.80 6.35
N ASN A 217 29.67 -11.73 6.64
CA ASN A 217 31.03 -11.89 7.11
C ASN A 217 30.92 -12.37 8.55
N GLY A 218 31.24 -13.65 8.79
CA GLY A 218 31.64 -14.17 10.10
C GLY A 218 32.86 -13.41 10.60
N GLY A 219 32.64 -12.12 10.93
CA GLY A 219 33.65 -11.23 11.45
C GLY A 219 34.18 -11.79 12.75
N PRO A 220 35.30 -11.23 13.26
CA PRO A 220 35.89 -11.64 14.52
C PRO A 220 34.79 -11.85 15.57
N MET A 221 34.90 -12.87 16.42
CA MET A 221 33.92 -13.25 17.47
C MET A 221 33.59 -12.13 18.50
N ASP A 222 34.06 -10.91 18.25
CA ASP A 222 34.18 -9.80 19.20
C ASP A 222 33.08 -8.73 19.02
N PHE A 223 32.22 -8.79 17.99
CA PHE A 223 31.08 -7.86 17.86
C PHE A 223 29.80 -8.46 17.25
N SER A 224 28.65 -7.85 17.59
CA SER A 224 27.31 -8.17 17.06
C SER A 224 26.73 -6.96 16.33
N LEU A 225 26.13 -7.13 15.14
CA LEU A 225 25.39 -6.08 14.44
C LEU A 225 23.88 -6.24 14.64
N LYS A 226 23.20 -5.17 15.08
CA LYS A 226 21.74 -5.08 15.18
C LYS A 226 21.22 -3.93 14.33
N VAL A 227 20.12 -4.17 13.64
CA VAL A 227 19.43 -3.20 12.79
C VAL A 227 18.15 -2.75 13.46
N ILE A 228 17.95 -1.43 13.50
CA ILE A 228 16.72 -0.78 13.95
C ILE A 228 16.12 -0.09 12.74
N HIS A 229 14.97 -0.57 12.27
CA HIS A 229 14.20 0.07 11.21
C HIS A 229 13.16 0.99 11.84
N LEU A 230 13.34 2.30 11.69
CA LEU A 230 12.35 3.27 12.11
C LEU A 230 11.44 3.64 10.93
N ILE A 231 10.14 3.42 11.10
CA ILE A 231 9.09 3.82 10.17
C ILE A 231 8.24 4.93 10.77
N ARG A 232 7.63 5.74 9.91
CA ARG A 232 6.70 6.80 10.29
C ARG A 232 5.49 6.74 9.37
N ASP A 233 4.36 7.28 9.81
CA ASP A 233 3.16 7.42 8.98
C ASP A 233 3.50 8.05 7.62
N PRO A 234 3.22 7.39 6.49
CA PRO A 234 3.50 7.93 5.16
C PRO A 234 2.89 9.32 4.94
N ARG A 235 1.71 9.60 5.48
CA ARG A 235 1.05 10.91 5.40
C ARG A 235 1.90 11.99 6.05
N ALA A 236 2.49 11.68 7.22
CA ALA A 236 3.39 12.58 7.92
C ALA A 236 4.73 12.80 7.18
N VAL A 237 5.27 11.74 6.58
CA VAL A 237 6.51 11.81 5.78
C VAL A 237 6.33 12.69 4.54
N LEU A 238 5.23 12.47 3.80
CA LEU A 238 4.88 13.28 2.63
C LEU A 238 4.59 14.73 3.01
N ASN A 239 3.88 15.00 4.10
CA ASN A 239 3.65 16.37 4.59
C ASN A 239 4.95 17.15 4.78
N SER A 240 5.92 16.52 5.43
CA SER A 240 7.22 17.12 5.69
C SER A 240 8.01 17.38 4.40
N ARG A 241 7.70 16.70 3.29
CA ARG A 241 8.34 16.94 1.98
C ARG A 241 7.61 18.01 1.18
N VAL A 242 6.28 18.00 1.20
CA VAL A 242 5.43 18.93 0.45
C VAL A 242 5.53 20.35 0.99
N LEU A 243 5.61 20.52 2.32
CA LEU A 243 5.64 21.84 2.96
C LEU A 243 7.06 22.41 3.20
N ASP A 244 8.10 21.57 3.28
CA ASP A 244 9.49 22.02 3.51
C ASP A 244 10.20 22.39 2.20
N ASN A 245 9.78 21.81 1.05
CA ASN A 245 10.26 22.17 -0.27
C ASN A 245 9.31 23.17 -0.96
N SER A 246 9.26 24.41 -0.48
CA SER A 246 8.59 25.54 -1.15
C SER A 246 9.15 25.89 -2.56
N ARG A 247 10.08 25.09 -3.09
CA ARG A 247 10.73 25.25 -4.40
C ARG A 247 10.21 24.29 -5.47
N GLN A 248 9.38 23.30 -5.12
CA GLN A 248 8.78 22.36 -6.08
C GLN A 248 7.28 22.62 -6.19
N ASN A 249 6.81 22.92 -7.41
CA ASN A 249 5.37 22.97 -7.70
C ASN A 249 4.82 21.54 -7.70
N TRP A 250 4.36 21.07 -6.54
CA TRP A 250 3.72 19.77 -6.40
C TRP A 250 2.34 19.79 -7.07
N THR A 251 2.08 18.80 -7.93
CA THR A 251 0.75 18.54 -8.50
C THR A 251 0.17 17.30 -7.85
N ILE A 252 -1.16 17.12 -7.91
CA ILE A 252 -1.81 15.89 -7.41
C ILE A 252 -1.14 14.65 -8.01
N LYS A 253 -0.84 14.68 -9.31
CA LYS A 253 -0.14 13.61 -10.01
C LYS A 253 1.27 13.34 -9.43
N SER A 254 2.08 14.38 -9.25
CA SER A 254 3.45 14.18 -8.74
C SER A 254 3.49 13.76 -7.28
N VAL A 255 2.51 14.18 -6.47
CA VAL A 255 2.33 13.68 -5.09
C VAL A 255 1.96 12.19 -5.11
N GLY A 256 1.06 11.77 -6.00
CA GLY A 256 0.67 10.37 -6.15
C GLY A 256 1.83 9.48 -6.59
N GLU A 257 2.58 9.88 -7.62
CA GLU A 257 3.77 9.16 -8.10
C GLU A 257 4.83 9.02 -7.01
N TYR A 258 5.07 10.08 -6.22
CA TYR A 258 6.01 10.03 -5.11
C TYR A 258 5.53 9.13 -3.97
N ALA A 259 4.26 9.25 -3.58
CA ALA A 259 3.66 8.40 -2.56
C ALA A 259 3.74 6.92 -2.94
N GLN A 260 3.40 6.60 -4.19
CA GLN A 260 3.50 5.25 -4.73
C GLN A 260 4.93 4.71 -4.66
N SER A 261 5.92 5.48 -5.13
CA SER A 261 7.33 5.08 -5.10
C SER A 261 7.82 4.83 -3.68
N MET A 262 7.58 5.79 -2.78
CA MET A 262 7.98 5.72 -1.38
C MET A 262 7.34 4.51 -0.66
N CYS A 263 6.04 4.31 -0.81
CA CYS A 263 5.32 3.24 -0.12
C CYS A 263 5.64 1.86 -0.70
N ARG A 264 5.94 1.76 -1.99
CA ARG A 264 6.49 0.55 -2.62
C ARG A 264 7.84 0.17 -2.02
N ASP A 265 8.73 1.14 -1.83
CA ASP A 265 10.05 0.92 -1.23
C ASP A 265 9.95 0.51 0.24
N MET A 266 9.12 1.21 1.03
CA MET A 266 8.84 0.85 2.42
C MET A 266 8.33 -0.59 2.52
N LEU A 267 7.32 -0.93 1.72
CA LEU A 267 6.71 -2.25 1.70
C LEU A 267 7.71 -3.34 1.33
N ARG A 268 8.53 -3.13 0.29
CA ARG A 268 9.58 -4.06 -0.13
C ARG A 268 10.56 -4.34 1.01
N ASN A 269 11.04 -3.30 1.70
CA ASN A 269 11.99 -3.45 2.80
C ASN A 269 11.38 -4.14 4.02
N ILE A 270 10.13 -3.82 4.37
CA ILE A 270 9.43 -4.48 5.48
C ILE A 270 9.17 -5.95 5.13
N LYS A 271 8.63 -6.26 3.94
CA LYS A 271 8.40 -7.64 3.50
C LYS A 271 9.69 -8.47 3.53
N TYR A 272 10.80 -7.91 3.07
CA TYR A 272 12.09 -8.59 3.12
C TYR A 272 12.57 -8.84 4.55
N ALA A 273 12.41 -7.87 5.45
CA ALA A 273 12.79 -8.07 6.85
C ALA A 273 11.89 -9.10 7.55
N VAL A 274 10.60 -9.12 7.19
CA VAL A 274 9.57 -10.01 7.73
C VAL A 274 9.66 -11.43 7.19
N SER A 275 10.14 -11.64 5.96
CA SER A 275 10.46 -12.99 5.47
C SER A 275 11.57 -13.65 6.29
N ALA A 276 12.26 -12.85 7.11
CA ALA A 276 13.20 -13.29 8.13
C ALA A 276 14.24 -14.26 7.58
N PRO A 277 15.12 -13.80 6.68
CA PRO A 277 16.28 -14.58 6.32
C PRO A 277 17.00 -15.06 7.59
N ALA A 278 17.51 -16.30 7.59
CA ALA A 278 18.09 -16.90 8.78
C ALA A 278 19.16 -16.01 9.44
N TRP A 279 19.92 -15.28 8.63
CA TRP A 279 20.92 -14.33 9.10
C TRP A 279 20.33 -13.08 9.77
N LEU A 280 19.07 -12.70 9.53
CA LEU A 280 18.46 -11.51 10.14
C LEU A 280 17.76 -11.81 11.47
N HIS A 281 17.55 -13.10 11.80
CA HIS A 281 16.89 -13.53 13.03
C HIS A 281 17.54 -12.96 14.30
N GLY A 282 16.74 -12.30 15.13
CA GLY A 282 17.20 -11.68 16.39
C GLY A 282 18.13 -10.47 16.21
N ARG A 283 18.47 -10.10 14.96
CA ARG A 283 19.33 -8.96 14.61
C ARG A 283 18.56 -7.79 14.03
N TYR A 284 17.24 -7.88 13.94
CA TYR A 284 16.37 -6.84 13.39
C TYR A 284 15.19 -6.49 14.30
N THR A 285 14.87 -5.20 14.41
CA THR A 285 13.63 -4.71 15.01
C THR A 285 13.03 -3.56 14.21
N LEU A 286 11.71 -3.48 14.20
CA LEU A 286 10.93 -2.40 13.59
C LEU A 286 10.32 -1.52 14.68
N ILE A 287 10.42 -0.20 14.56
CA ILE A 287 9.86 0.76 15.51
C ILE A 287 9.07 1.81 14.74
N ARG A 288 7.88 2.17 15.23
CA ARG A 288 7.13 3.32 14.70
C ARG A 288 7.52 4.58 15.44
N TYR A 289 7.68 5.67 14.70
CA TYR A 289 7.98 6.98 15.28
C TYR A 289 6.88 7.45 16.23
N GLU A 290 5.62 7.16 15.91
CA GLU A 290 4.45 7.48 16.72
C GLU A 290 4.56 6.85 18.12
N ASP A 291 4.91 5.56 18.18
CA ASP A 291 5.10 4.86 19.47
C ASP A 291 6.27 5.45 20.27
N LEU A 292 7.37 5.77 19.57
CA LEU A 292 8.56 6.36 20.17
C LEU A 292 8.31 7.77 20.72
N ALA A 293 7.60 8.60 19.97
CA ALA A 293 7.34 9.99 20.34
C ALA A 293 6.31 10.09 21.47
N THR A 294 5.31 9.20 21.50
CA THR A 294 4.28 9.17 22.54
C THR A 294 4.77 8.51 23.83
N ASN A 295 5.61 7.46 23.75
CA ASN A 295 6.09 6.69 24.90
C ASN A 295 7.63 6.56 24.96
N PRO A 296 8.40 7.66 24.95
CA PRO A 296 9.85 7.62 24.72
C PRO A 296 10.64 6.86 25.79
N HIS A 297 10.24 6.95 27.07
CA HIS A 297 10.90 6.18 28.13
C HIS A 297 10.70 4.67 27.95
N GLN A 298 9.47 4.24 27.70
CA GLN A 298 9.14 2.83 27.53
C GLN A 298 9.84 2.25 26.30
N ILE A 299 9.77 2.94 25.16
CA ILE A 299 10.41 2.49 23.93
C ILE A 299 11.95 2.50 24.07
N ALA A 300 12.53 3.48 24.76
CA ALA A 300 13.97 3.50 25.03
C ALA A 300 14.40 2.28 25.88
N GLU A 301 13.72 1.99 26.99
CA GLU A 301 14.02 0.82 27.82
C GLU A 301 13.97 -0.50 27.02
N GLN A 302 12.93 -0.64 26.21
CA GLN A 302 12.75 -1.80 25.35
C GLN A 302 13.84 -1.90 24.27
N LEU A 303 14.20 -0.78 23.65
CA LEU A 303 15.29 -0.70 22.67
C LEU A 303 16.62 -1.13 23.28
N TYR A 304 17.00 -0.58 24.43
CA TYR A 304 18.26 -0.93 25.10
C TYR A 304 18.29 -2.41 25.52
N ARG A 305 17.16 -2.96 25.95
CA ARG A 305 17.01 -4.40 26.22
C ARG A 305 17.22 -5.24 24.96
N TYR A 306 16.59 -4.88 23.84
CA TYR A 306 16.80 -5.55 22.55
C TYR A 306 18.27 -5.49 22.13
N LEU A 307 18.93 -4.34 22.34
CA LEU A 307 20.34 -4.16 22.02
C LEU A 307 21.27 -4.97 22.93
N GLY A 308 20.83 -5.38 24.13
CA GLY A 308 21.70 -5.99 25.13
C GLY A 308 22.66 -4.98 25.77
N VAL A 309 22.28 -3.69 25.77
CA VAL A 309 23.06 -2.59 26.34
C VAL A 309 22.30 -2.03 27.53
N THR A 310 22.96 -1.85 28.67
CA THR A 310 22.33 -1.25 29.86
C THR A 310 22.09 0.24 29.62
N ILE A 311 20.85 0.70 29.71
CA ILE A 311 20.52 2.13 29.56
C ILE A 311 21.11 2.97 30.71
N ALA A 312 21.92 3.97 30.35
CA ALA A 312 22.55 4.88 31.31
C ALA A 312 21.56 5.90 31.92
N PRO A 313 21.77 6.35 33.18
CA PRO A 313 20.94 7.39 33.80
C PRO A 313 20.86 8.68 32.99
N GLN A 314 21.96 9.06 32.32
CA GLN A 314 22.03 10.26 31.48
C GLN A 314 21.01 10.23 30.32
N VAL A 315 20.74 9.06 29.74
CA VAL A 315 19.75 8.89 28.67
C VAL A 315 18.36 9.22 29.21
N ARG A 316 17.98 8.65 30.37
CA ARG A 316 16.68 8.91 31.01
C ARG A 316 16.52 10.39 31.37
N SER A 317 17.53 10.98 32.00
CA SER A 317 17.50 12.41 32.34
C SER A 317 17.44 13.31 31.12
N TRP A 318 17.99 12.89 29.98
CA TRP A 318 17.85 13.63 28.72
C TRP A 318 16.42 13.54 28.19
N ILE A 319 15.81 12.34 28.14
CA ILE A 319 14.41 12.18 27.73
C ILE A 319 13.49 13.05 28.60
N ASP A 320 13.68 13.03 29.92
CA ASP A 320 12.94 13.85 30.88
C ASP A 320 13.04 15.35 30.58
N ARG A 321 14.25 15.86 30.30
CA ARG A 321 14.44 17.27 29.93
C ARG A 321 13.80 17.60 28.59
N THR A 322 13.95 16.73 27.59
CA THR A 322 13.35 16.94 26.26
C THR A 322 11.82 16.98 26.32
N LEU A 323 11.20 16.17 27.19
CA LEU A 323 9.75 16.19 27.40
C LEU A 323 9.26 17.44 28.15
N ARG A 324 10.03 17.92 29.14
CA ARG A 324 9.65 19.12 29.92
C ARG A 324 9.87 20.42 29.15
N ASP A 325 11.06 20.59 28.61
CA ASP A 325 11.55 21.90 28.15
C ASP A 325 11.38 22.07 26.64
N GLY A 326 10.99 21.00 25.93
CA GLY A 326 11.21 20.87 24.50
C GLY A 326 12.70 20.83 24.16
N PHE A 327 13.05 20.73 22.87
CA PHE A 327 14.44 20.85 22.46
C PHE A 327 14.85 22.33 22.47
N LYS A 328 15.41 22.82 23.59
CA LYS A 328 16.04 24.15 23.68
C LYS A 328 17.56 24.00 23.71
N SER A 329 18.23 24.24 22.59
CA SER A 329 19.69 24.31 22.54
C SER A 329 20.14 25.77 22.42
N ASN A 330 20.59 26.38 23.50
CA ASN A 330 20.98 27.81 23.59
C ASN A 330 22.31 28.19 22.88
N SER A 331 22.76 27.49 21.83
CA SER A 331 24.05 27.78 21.17
C SER A 331 23.91 27.81 19.65
N LEU A 332 24.96 28.21 18.92
CA LEU A 332 25.04 28.17 17.44
C LEU A 332 24.66 26.79 16.84
N LEU A 333 24.59 25.72 17.65
CA LEU A 333 23.88 24.49 17.31
C LEU A 333 22.46 24.76 16.81
N ASP A 334 21.73 25.76 17.30
CA ASP A 334 20.35 26.08 16.92
C ASP A 334 20.21 26.45 15.44
N SER A 335 21.24 27.00 14.78
CA SER A 335 21.20 27.27 13.33
C SER A 335 21.54 26.03 12.48
N ILE A 336 22.34 25.11 13.03
CA ILE A 336 22.69 23.82 12.41
C ILE A 336 21.58 22.79 12.64
N TYR A 337 20.88 22.90 13.77
CA TYR A 337 19.71 22.15 14.19
C TYR A 337 18.39 22.83 13.77
N ARG A 338 18.41 23.99 13.09
CA ARG A 338 17.18 24.60 12.51
C ARG A 338 16.50 23.69 11.48
N GLN A 339 17.26 22.82 10.82
CA GLN A 339 16.75 21.77 9.92
C GLN A 339 16.35 20.48 10.66
N PHE A 340 16.60 20.43 11.97
CA PHE A 340 16.17 19.42 12.92
C PHE A 340 15.09 19.96 13.87
N SER A 341 14.60 21.19 13.62
CA SER A 341 13.61 21.89 14.42
C SER A 341 12.23 21.32 14.12
N TYR A 342 11.85 20.30 14.87
CA TYR A 342 10.43 19.98 15.06
C TYR A 342 9.86 21.10 15.93
N SER A 343 8.89 21.88 15.42
CA SER A 343 8.34 23.00 16.19
C SER A 343 7.73 22.47 17.49
N THR A 344 8.28 22.91 18.62
CA THR A 344 7.98 22.43 19.97
C THR A 344 6.65 22.98 20.48
N GLN A 345 5.57 22.34 20.06
CA GLN A 345 4.42 22.11 20.91
C GLN A 345 4.34 20.60 20.99
N ASN A 346 4.69 20.01 22.16
CA ASN A 346 4.59 18.59 22.53
C ASN A 346 5.09 17.55 21.48
N LEU A 347 6.05 16.67 21.80
CA LEU A 347 6.47 15.59 20.87
C LEU A 347 5.27 14.79 20.32
N THR A 348 4.25 14.59 21.14
CA THR A 348 2.95 14.02 20.77
C THR A 348 2.16 14.88 19.76
N ASP A 349 2.10 16.20 19.93
CA ASP A 349 1.38 17.07 19.00
C ASP A 349 2.15 17.17 17.66
N SER A 350 3.48 17.03 17.69
CA SER A 350 4.33 16.98 16.49
C SER A 350 4.05 15.74 15.61
N VAL A 351 3.59 14.64 16.22
CA VAL A 351 3.20 13.43 15.50
C VAL A 351 1.95 13.69 14.65
N GLN A 352 0.99 14.43 15.20
CA GLN A 352 -0.32 14.66 14.57
C GLN A 352 -0.40 15.94 13.74
N LYS A 353 0.67 16.75 13.72
CA LYS A 353 0.73 18.03 13.01
C LYS A 353 0.33 17.95 11.53
N TRP A 354 0.60 16.83 10.86
CA TRP A 354 0.25 16.66 9.44
C TRP A 354 -1.27 16.64 9.20
N ARG A 355 -2.07 16.20 10.19
CA ARG A 355 -3.53 16.09 10.05
C ARG A 355 -4.21 17.43 9.79
N THR A 356 -3.67 18.52 10.37
CA THR A 356 -4.21 19.87 10.19
C THR A 356 -3.63 20.58 8.96
N GLN A 357 -2.54 20.06 8.39
CA GLN A 357 -1.76 20.73 7.35
C GLN A 357 -2.00 20.18 5.94
N ILE A 358 -2.35 18.91 5.80
CA ILE A 358 -2.64 18.31 4.50
C ILE A 358 -4.15 18.41 4.20
N PRO A 359 -4.56 18.80 2.98
CA PRO A 359 -5.94 18.68 2.53
C PRO A 359 -6.43 17.22 2.52
N TYR A 360 -7.69 16.97 2.87
CA TYR A 360 -8.24 15.61 2.89
C TYR A 360 -8.10 14.86 1.56
N SER A 361 -8.24 15.55 0.41
CA SER A 361 -8.04 14.97 -0.92
C SER A 361 -6.63 14.41 -1.14
N ILE A 362 -5.59 15.07 -0.61
CA ILE A 362 -4.21 14.60 -0.68
C ILE A 362 -3.98 13.46 0.31
N VAL A 363 -4.60 13.50 1.50
CA VAL A 363 -4.57 12.37 2.44
C VAL A 363 -5.14 11.12 1.79
N ARG A 364 -6.29 11.21 1.11
CA ARG A 364 -6.91 10.09 0.39
C ARG A 364 -6.05 9.53 -0.73
N LEU A 365 -5.38 10.40 -1.48
CA LEU A 365 -4.41 9.98 -2.48
C LEU A 365 -3.26 9.18 -1.85
N ILE A 366 -2.68 9.68 -0.76
CA ILE A 366 -1.58 9.00 -0.06
C ILE A 366 -2.05 7.66 0.51
N GLU A 367 -3.21 7.63 1.18
CA GLU A 367 -3.79 6.40 1.72
C GLU A 367 -4.08 5.36 0.64
N THR A 368 -4.45 5.81 -0.56
CA THR A 368 -4.66 4.93 -1.71
C THR A 368 -3.36 4.28 -2.16
N GLU A 369 -2.30 5.08 -2.36
CA GLU A 369 -1.01 4.57 -2.83
C GLU A 369 -0.26 3.78 -1.74
N CYS A 370 -0.52 4.08 -0.46
CA CYS A 370 0.18 3.53 0.70
C CYS A 370 -0.64 2.51 1.51
N TYR A 371 -1.82 2.12 1.03
CA TYR A 371 -2.76 1.28 1.78
C TYR A 371 -2.11 0.02 2.36
N GLU A 372 -1.35 -0.71 1.54
CA GLU A 372 -0.75 -1.98 1.94
C GLU A 372 0.28 -1.81 3.06
N VAL A 373 1.19 -0.84 2.94
CA VAL A 373 2.19 -0.58 3.98
C VAL A 373 1.56 -0.04 5.25
N MET A 374 0.57 0.86 5.14
CA MET A 374 -0.13 1.43 6.28
C MET A 374 -0.87 0.35 7.08
N ASN A 375 -1.58 -0.54 6.38
CA ASN A 375 -2.27 -1.66 7.00
C ASN A 375 -1.29 -2.64 7.66
N LEU A 376 -0.18 -2.97 6.97
CA LEU A 376 0.83 -3.90 7.49
C LEU A 376 1.45 -3.45 8.81
N VAL A 377 1.67 -2.14 8.97
CA VAL A 377 2.30 -1.56 10.17
C VAL A 377 1.28 -0.97 11.17
N GLY A 378 -0.02 -1.13 10.88
CA GLY A 378 -1.11 -0.80 11.79
C GLY A 378 -1.46 0.68 11.91
N TYR A 379 -1.27 1.46 10.83
CA TYR A 379 -1.80 2.84 10.74
C TYR A 379 -3.27 2.82 10.30
N LYS A 380 -4.12 3.58 11.00
CA LYS A 380 -5.54 3.72 10.65
C LYS A 380 -5.74 4.61 9.41
N ILE A 381 -6.59 4.16 8.51
CA ILE A 381 -7.10 4.93 7.37
C ILE A 381 -8.22 5.84 7.86
N VAL A 382 -8.19 7.10 7.45
CA VAL A 382 -9.21 8.09 7.79
C VAL A 382 -10.41 7.92 6.86
N GLU A 383 -11.63 7.89 7.43
CA GLU A 383 -12.88 7.67 6.70
C GLU A 383 -13.47 8.96 6.11
N ASP A 384 -13.33 10.08 6.81
CA ASP A 384 -13.84 11.39 6.38
C ASP A 384 -12.99 12.57 6.88
N GLU A 385 -13.30 13.78 6.39
CA GLU A 385 -12.55 14.97 6.79
C GLU A 385 -12.74 15.31 8.27
N ASP A 386 -13.89 15.00 8.88
CA ASP A 386 -14.11 15.24 10.30
C ASP A 386 -13.20 14.34 11.15
N GLU A 387 -13.05 13.07 10.82
CA GLU A 387 -12.10 12.15 11.45
C GLU A 387 -10.64 12.56 11.23
N LEU A 388 -10.30 13.14 10.06
CA LEU A 388 -8.97 13.71 9.85
C LEU A 388 -8.67 14.79 10.90
N ARG A 389 -9.65 15.66 11.17
CA ARG A 389 -9.48 16.81 12.08
C ARG A 389 -9.73 16.46 13.55
N THR A 390 -10.44 15.38 13.85
CA THR A 390 -10.74 14.96 15.21
C THR A 390 -9.50 14.31 15.84
N VAL A 391 -8.75 15.10 16.61
CA VAL A 391 -7.52 14.64 17.29
C VAL A 391 -7.89 13.85 18.55
N SER A 392 -8.26 12.59 18.37
CA SER A 392 -8.32 11.63 19.48
C SER A 392 -6.91 11.08 19.73
N ARG A 393 -6.35 11.38 20.91
CA ARG A 393 -4.94 11.08 21.28
C ARG A 393 -4.60 9.57 21.31
N THR A 394 -5.55 8.68 21.08
CA THR A 394 -5.43 7.23 21.34
C THR A 394 -6.00 6.31 20.24
N GLU A 395 -6.58 6.83 19.16
CA GLU A 395 -7.41 6.02 18.23
C GLU A 395 -6.82 5.74 16.83
N ASP A 396 -5.63 6.27 16.51
CA ASP A 396 -5.00 6.07 15.18
C ASP A 396 -4.30 4.71 15.01
N ILE A 397 -4.30 3.88 16.05
CA ILE A 397 -3.61 2.60 16.08
C ILE A 397 -4.66 1.51 16.24
N ALA A 398 -4.87 0.71 15.20
CA ALA A 398 -5.83 -0.41 15.23
C ALA A 398 -5.45 -1.50 16.28
N ASN A 399 -4.24 -1.48 16.83
CA ASN A 399 -3.76 -2.40 17.85
C ASN A 399 -2.72 -1.73 18.80
N ASN A 400 -3.05 -1.56 20.08
CA ASN A 400 -2.19 -0.99 21.15
C ASN A 400 -0.90 -1.81 21.48
N ARG A 401 -0.25 -2.44 20.50
CA ARG A 401 1.01 -3.17 20.69
C ARG A 401 2.18 -2.21 20.54
N VAL A 402 2.52 -1.57 21.67
CA VAL A 402 3.74 -0.81 21.91
C VAL A 402 4.93 -1.72 21.58
N MET A 403 5.73 -1.33 20.58
CA MET A 403 6.69 -2.17 19.85
C MET A 403 6.06 -3.31 19.03
N VAL A 404 6.21 -3.20 17.71
CA VAL A 404 6.44 -4.40 16.91
C VAL A 404 7.88 -4.85 17.16
N ALA A 405 8.15 -5.38 18.36
CA ALA A 405 9.11 -6.47 18.42
C ALA A 405 8.49 -7.48 17.47
N VAL A 406 9.01 -7.54 16.24
CA VAL A 406 8.56 -8.49 15.25
C VAL A 406 8.99 -9.83 15.84
N ASN A 407 8.18 -10.37 16.76
CA ASN A 407 8.08 -11.78 16.94
C ASN A 407 7.54 -12.21 15.60
N LEU A 408 8.47 -12.55 14.70
CA LEU A 408 8.24 -12.88 13.30
C LEU A 408 7.12 -13.91 13.16
N LYS A 409 6.86 -14.70 14.21
CA LYS A 409 5.69 -15.56 14.35
C LYS A 409 4.36 -14.82 14.27
N ASN A 410 4.16 -13.66 14.91
CA ASN A 410 2.87 -12.93 14.89
C ASN A 410 2.66 -12.09 13.63
N VAL A 411 3.72 -11.58 13.00
CA VAL A 411 3.59 -10.93 11.68
C VAL A 411 3.45 -12.00 10.60
N ALA A 412 4.12 -13.15 10.70
CA ALA A 412 3.81 -14.31 9.88
C ALA A 412 2.39 -14.84 10.14
N PHE A 413 1.88 -14.82 11.38
CA PHE A 413 0.51 -15.26 11.70
C PHE A 413 -0.55 -14.26 11.22
N GLN A 414 -0.27 -12.95 11.28
CA GLN A 414 -1.10 -11.93 10.66
C GLN A 414 -0.97 -11.96 9.14
N ILE A 415 0.20 -12.22 8.56
CA ILE A 415 0.35 -12.49 7.14
C ILE A 415 -0.37 -13.79 6.78
N ILE A 416 -0.37 -14.84 7.60
CA ILE A 416 -1.15 -16.06 7.33
C ILE A 416 -2.65 -15.74 7.43
N LEU A 417 -3.11 -14.97 8.43
CA LEU A 417 -4.51 -14.53 8.58
C LEU A 417 -4.97 -13.48 7.55
N TYR A 418 -4.07 -12.63 7.04
CA TYR A 418 -4.34 -11.60 6.02
C TYR A 418 -4.04 -12.08 4.60
N SER A 419 -3.16 -13.06 4.41
CA SER A 419 -3.12 -13.94 3.23
C SER A 419 -4.34 -14.86 3.21
N LEU A 420 -4.96 -15.14 4.37
CA LEU A 420 -6.32 -15.71 4.49
C LEU A 420 -7.44 -14.64 4.40
N ARG A 421 -7.11 -13.34 4.34
CA ARG A 421 -7.96 -12.28 3.75
C ARG A 421 -7.41 -11.91 2.37
N ALA A 422 -7.25 -12.98 1.60
CA ALA A 422 -6.95 -13.11 0.20
C ALA A 422 -7.64 -12.00 -0.64
N VAL A 423 -6.93 -11.21 -1.46
CA VAL A 423 -6.69 -11.55 -2.88
C VAL A 423 -6.90 -13.06 -3.07
N PRO A 424 -8.03 -13.53 -3.62
CA PRO A 424 -8.35 -14.95 -3.58
C PRO A 424 -7.19 -15.72 -4.20
N VAL A 425 -6.66 -16.70 -3.49
CA VAL A 425 -5.70 -17.67 -4.03
C VAL A 425 -6.36 -19.01 -3.81
N ASN A 426 -6.55 -19.79 -4.87
CA ASN A 426 -7.03 -21.16 -4.72
C ASN A 426 -5.94 -22.03 -4.07
N SER A 427 -6.39 -23.12 -3.45
CA SER A 427 -5.62 -24.04 -2.59
C SER A 427 -4.37 -24.69 -3.22
N ASP A 428 -4.11 -24.46 -4.51
CA ASP A 428 -3.01 -25.09 -5.27
C ASP A 428 -1.89 -24.10 -5.67
N GLY A 429 -1.88 -22.87 -5.15
CA GLY A 429 -0.72 -21.96 -5.28
C GLY A 429 -0.56 -21.28 -6.64
N GLY A 430 -1.61 -21.22 -7.47
CA GLY A 430 -1.64 -20.37 -8.67
C GLY A 430 -2.09 -18.93 -8.37
N CYS A 431 -1.38 -17.93 -8.91
CA CYS A 431 -1.83 -16.53 -8.91
C CYS A 431 -3.16 -16.38 -9.67
N LEU A 432 -4.12 -15.60 -9.15
CA LEU A 432 -5.29 -15.19 -9.93
C LEU A 432 -4.87 -14.26 -11.08
N PRO A 433 -5.22 -14.57 -12.34
CA PRO A 433 -5.14 -13.63 -13.44
C PRO A 433 -6.31 -12.62 -13.40
N GLY A 434 -5.99 -11.32 -13.53
CA GLY A 434 -6.97 -10.23 -13.75
C GLY A 434 -7.67 -9.70 -12.48
N ALA A 435 -6.98 -8.91 -11.65
CA ALA A 435 -7.59 -8.34 -10.43
C ALA A 435 -8.32 -7.01 -10.70
N PHE A 436 -9.63 -7.01 -10.49
CA PHE A 436 -10.43 -5.79 -10.34
C PHE A 436 -9.84 -4.95 -9.20
N PHE A 437 -9.40 -3.73 -9.50
CA PHE A 437 -8.91 -2.80 -8.50
C PHE A 437 -9.64 -1.48 -8.66
N PHE A 438 -10.11 -0.94 -7.53
CA PHE A 438 -10.82 0.31 -7.50
C PHE A 438 -10.18 1.26 -6.49
N ALA A 439 -9.82 2.45 -6.98
CA ALA A 439 -9.49 3.60 -6.18
C ALA A 439 -10.17 4.83 -6.78
N SER A 440 -10.72 5.68 -5.92
CA SER A 440 -11.40 6.90 -6.36
C SER A 440 -10.44 7.77 -7.20
N GLY A 441 -10.87 8.17 -8.40
CA GLY A 441 -10.06 8.95 -9.35
C GLY A 441 -9.02 8.17 -10.17
N ARG A 442 -8.76 6.89 -9.87
CA ARG A 442 -7.82 6.06 -10.64
C ARG A 442 -8.53 5.40 -11.82
N ASN A 443 -7.91 5.43 -13.00
CA ASN A 443 -8.51 4.95 -14.27
C ASN A 443 -9.91 5.53 -14.53
N MET A 444 -10.11 6.75 -14.03
CA MET A 444 -11.31 7.54 -14.20
C MET A 444 -11.12 8.51 -15.36
N VAL A 445 -12.18 8.73 -16.13
CA VAL A 445 -12.24 9.79 -17.13
C VAL A 445 -13.41 10.72 -16.76
N GLU A 446 -13.07 11.95 -16.41
CA GLU A 446 -14.05 12.99 -16.03
C GLU A 446 -14.90 13.40 -17.23
N GLU A 447 -16.15 13.77 -16.99
CA GLU A 447 -17.11 14.21 -18.03
C GLU A 447 -17.29 13.21 -19.18
N HIS A 448 -17.17 11.92 -18.90
CA HIS A 448 -17.38 10.84 -19.86
C HIS A 448 -18.25 9.74 -19.27
N ALA A 449 -18.94 9.03 -20.15
CA ALA A 449 -19.68 7.83 -19.81
C ALA A 449 -19.56 6.81 -20.94
N LEU A 450 -19.52 5.53 -20.60
CA LEU A 450 -19.63 4.47 -21.57
C LEU A 450 -21.10 4.33 -21.99
N GLY A 451 -21.38 4.56 -23.27
CA GLY A 451 -22.72 4.47 -23.86
C GLY A 451 -23.05 3.05 -24.33
N GLY A 452 -24.34 2.69 -24.34
CA GLY A 452 -24.84 1.43 -24.95
C GLY A 452 -24.54 0.13 -24.21
N HIS A 453 -23.84 0.19 -23.07
CA HIS A 453 -23.37 -0.99 -22.33
C HIS A 453 -23.71 -0.88 -20.84
N VAL A 454 -24.93 -0.46 -20.48
CA VAL A 454 -25.38 -0.35 -19.09
C VAL A 454 -26.26 -1.54 -18.74
N ILE A 455 -25.83 -2.38 -17.79
CA ILE A 455 -26.61 -3.54 -17.31
C ILE A 455 -27.50 -3.24 -16.11
N ALA A 456 -27.16 -2.26 -15.31
CA ALA A 456 -27.91 -1.95 -14.10
C ALA A 456 -27.69 -0.50 -13.67
N ASN A 457 -28.75 0.12 -13.14
CA ASN A 457 -28.68 1.42 -12.50
C ASN A 457 -28.83 1.22 -10.98
N VAL A 458 -27.90 1.79 -10.22
CA VAL A 458 -27.95 1.78 -8.76
C VAL A 458 -27.80 3.21 -8.23
N THR A 459 -28.33 3.45 -7.04
CA THR A 459 -28.12 4.72 -6.34
C THR A 459 -26.95 4.54 -5.39
N ALA A 460 -25.90 5.34 -5.58
CA ALA A 460 -24.66 5.25 -4.82
C ALA A 460 -24.26 6.64 -4.34
N LYS A 461 -24.05 6.82 -3.03
CA LYS A 461 -23.59 8.11 -2.49
C LYS A 461 -22.18 8.48 -2.98
N GLU A 462 -21.37 7.49 -3.30
CA GLU A 462 -19.96 7.64 -3.67
C GLU A 462 -19.54 6.57 -4.71
N PRO A 463 -18.50 6.83 -5.50
CA PRO A 463 -17.97 5.88 -6.48
C PRO A 463 -17.63 4.50 -5.90
N ILE A 464 -17.15 4.43 -4.65
CA ILE A 464 -16.84 3.15 -3.98
C ILE A 464 -18.07 2.25 -3.78
N ARG A 465 -19.25 2.85 -3.60
CA ARG A 465 -20.51 2.10 -3.48
C ARG A 465 -20.96 1.58 -4.84
N CYS A 466 -20.71 2.36 -5.90
CA CYS A 466 -20.89 1.94 -7.28
C CYS A 466 -20.00 0.74 -7.63
N PHE A 467 -18.72 0.80 -7.25
CA PHE A 467 -17.79 -0.32 -7.38
C PHE A 467 -18.25 -1.59 -6.63
N LYS A 468 -18.71 -1.46 -5.38
CA LYS A 468 -19.20 -2.62 -4.61
C LYS A 468 -20.39 -3.30 -5.30
N ALA A 469 -21.29 -2.52 -5.90
CA ALA A 469 -22.40 -3.06 -6.68
C ALA A 469 -21.90 -3.76 -7.95
N CYS A 470 -20.94 -3.16 -8.66
CA CYS A 470 -20.29 -3.76 -9.82
C CYS A 470 -19.64 -5.12 -9.50
N ARG A 471 -18.92 -5.21 -8.38
CA ARG A 471 -18.22 -6.45 -7.99
C ARG A 471 -19.17 -7.63 -7.78
N LEU A 472 -20.39 -7.36 -7.31
CA LEU A 472 -21.41 -8.38 -7.05
C LEU A 472 -22.10 -8.88 -8.31
N ASP A 473 -22.08 -8.13 -9.42
CA ASP A 473 -22.60 -8.59 -10.71
C ASP A 473 -21.45 -9.09 -11.57
N CYS A 474 -21.41 -10.39 -11.87
CA CYS A 474 -20.34 -11.03 -12.64
C CYS A 474 -20.13 -10.47 -14.05
N ARG A 475 -21.12 -9.76 -14.61
CA ARG A 475 -21.03 -9.13 -15.93
C ARG A 475 -20.34 -7.76 -15.86
N CYS A 476 -20.35 -7.11 -14.70
CA CYS A 476 -19.87 -5.75 -14.58
C CYS A 476 -18.34 -5.67 -14.59
N ILE A 477 -17.79 -4.82 -15.47
CA ILE A 477 -16.35 -4.59 -15.63
C ILE A 477 -15.94 -3.11 -15.64
N SER A 478 -16.89 -2.18 -15.78
CA SER A 478 -16.68 -0.74 -15.62
C SER A 478 -17.97 -0.07 -15.10
N PHE A 479 -17.94 1.22 -14.76
CA PHE A 479 -19.17 1.93 -14.41
C PHE A 479 -19.12 3.42 -14.73
N ASN A 480 -20.29 4.04 -14.93
CA ASN A 480 -20.46 5.50 -14.99
C ASN A 480 -21.01 5.99 -13.65
N PHE A 481 -20.52 7.13 -13.15
CA PHE A 481 -20.96 7.70 -11.88
C PHE A 481 -21.26 9.19 -12.04
N GLN A 482 -22.37 9.66 -11.48
CA GLN A 482 -22.76 11.06 -11.48
C GLN A 482 -22.64 11.62 -10.05
N PRO A 483 -21.61 12.42 -9.75
CA PRO A 483 -21.35 12.89 -8.39
C PRO A 483 -22.49 13.74 -7.79
N ARG A 484 -23.19 14.50 -8.63
CA ARG A 484 -24.28 15.40 -8.22
C ARG A 484 -25.68 14.78 -8.37
N GLY A 485 -25.77 13.52 -8.82
CA GLY A 485 -27.05 12.84 -9.01
C GLY A 485 -27.62 12.29 -7.70
N SER A 486 -28.93 12.42 -7.49
CA SER A 486 -29.60 11.95 -6.26
C SER A 486 -30.26 10.57 -6.38
N LYS A 487 -30.49 10.08 -7.60
CA LYS A 487 -31.06 8.75 -7.89
C LYS A 487 -30.46 8.19 -9.17
N SER A 488 -30.26 6.87 -9.22
CA SER A 488 -29.70 6.14 -10.38
C SER A 488 -28.41 6.76 -10.92
N ASN A 489 -27.61 7.31 -10.01
CA ASN A 489 -26.41 8.07 -10.31
C ASN A 489 -25.18 7.17 -10.49
N CYS A 490 -25.35 5.85 -10.52
CA CYS A 490 -24.33 4.87 -10.83
C CYS A 490 -24.89 3.89 -11.86
N GLN A 491 -24.19 3.75 -12.98
CA GLN A 491 -24.54 2.85 -14.09
C GLN A 491 -23.45 1.80 -14.22
N LEU A 492 -23.78 0.55 -13.97
CA LEU A 492 -22.87 -0.59 -14.08
C LEU A 492 -22.78 -1.02 -15.54
N ASN A 493 -21.57 -1.32 -16.03
CA ASN A 493 -21.35 -1.62 -17.44
C ASN A 493 -20.75 -3.01 -17.68
N GLU A 494 -21.23 -3.72 -18.71
CA GLU A 494 -20.70 -5.03 -19.12
C GLU A 494 -19.50 -5.00 -20.08
N GLU A 495 -19.08 -3.80 -20.49
CA GLU A 495 -17.89 -3.54 -21.30
C GLU A 495 -17.03 -2.43 -20.69
N ASN A 496 -15.85 -2.21 -21.25
CA ASN A 496 -14.96 -1.10 -20.93
C ASN A 496 -14.50 -0.40 -22.23
N ARG A 497 -13.75 0.68 -22.09
CA ARG A 497 -13.24 1.48 -23.23
C ARG A 497 -12.34 0.71 -24.22
N TYR A 498 -11.83 -0.47 -23.85
CA TYR A 498 -10.97 -1.29 -24.69
C TYR A 498 -11.75 -2.39 -25.41
N THR A 499 -12.75 -2.97 -24.76
CA THR A 499 -13.63 -3.99 -25.36
C THR A 499 -14.73 -3.38 -26.21
N ALA A 500 -15.12 -2.13 -25.93
CA ALA A 500 -16.06 -1.34 -26.71
C ALA A 500 -15.39 -0.04 -27.21
N LEU A 501 -14.50 -0.20 -28.21
CA LEU A 501 -13.78 0.93 -28.81
C LEU A 501 -14.76 1.95 -29.38
N GLY A 502 -14.60 3.22 -28.98
CA GLY A 502 -15.44 4.33 -29.44
C GLY A 502 -16.75 4.51 -28.68
N ALA A 503 -17.11 3.61 -27.75
CA ALA A 503 -18.33 3.74 -26.94
C ALA A 503 -18.18 4.68 -25.74
N LEU A 504 -16.97 5.15 -25.44
CA LEU A 504 -16.72 6.15 -24.40
C LEU A 504 -16.99 7.55 -24.96
N GLU A 505 -18.07 8.16 -24.51
CA GLU A 505 -18.56 9.43 -25.04
C GLU A 505 -18.47 10.54 -23.99
N PHE A 506 -18.25 11.77 -24.45
CA PHE A 506 -18.35 12.94 -23.58
C PHE A 506 -19.78 13.08 -23.05
N LYS A 507 -19.90 13.20 -21.73
CA LYS A 507 -21.17 13.36 -21.03
C LYS A 507 -20.96 14.24 -19.81
N ALA A 508 -21.34 15.51 -19.94
CA ALA A 508 -21.15 16.50 -18.89
C ALA A 508 -21.74 16.06 -17.55
N GLY A 509 -20.94 16.19 -16.48
CA GLY A 509 -21.32 15.83 -15.11
C GLY A 509 -21.32 14.34 -14.78
N TRP A 510 -20.86 13.48 -15.69
CA TRP A 510 -20.68 12.04 -15.46
C TRP A 510 -19.19 11.68 -15.50
N ASP A 511 -18.76 10.76 -14.64
CA ASP A 511 -17.40 10.26 -14.59
C ASP A 511 -17.40 8.76 -14.90
N TYR A 512 -16.58 8.35 -15.86
CA TYR A 512 -16.39 6.94 -16.22
C TYR A 512 -15.26 6.33 -15.37
N TYR A 513 -15.44 5.11 -14.88
CA TYR A 513 -14.46 4.35 -14.11
C TYR A 513 -14.18 2.99 -14.75
N ASP A 514 -12.92 2.74 -15.11
CA ASP A 514 -12.43 1.43 -15.56
C ASP A 514 -11.84 0.64 -14.38
N LEU A 515 -12.32 -0.59 -14.18
CA LEU A 515 -11.94 -1.43 -13.04
C LEU A 515 -10.75 -2.34 -13.32
N VAL A 516 -10.26 -2.37 -14.56
CA VAL A 516 -9.12 -3.18 -14.98
C VAL A 516 -7.89 -2.27 -15.13
N ILE A 517 -6.79 -2.66 -14.48
CA ILE A 517 -5.60 -1.77 -14.35
C ILE A 517 -4.45 -2.17 -15.27
N ASP A 518 -4.34 -3.44 -15.63
CA ASP A 518 -3.24 -3.93 -16.46
C ASP A 518 -3.72 -4.95 -17.48
N TYR A 519 -3.59 -4.58 -18.76
CA TYR A 519 -3.97 -5.41 -19.90
C TYR A 519 -2.80 -6.25 -20.44
N ASN A 520 -1.59 -6.11 -19.88
CA ASN A 520 -0.34 -6.74 -20.35
C ASN A 520 0.11 -7.96 -19.53
N ILE A 521 -0.79 -8.62 -18.79
CA ILE A 521 -0.43 -9.85 -18.07
C ILE A 521 -0.39 -11.02 -19.07
N ASN A 522 0.77 -11.35 -19.63
CA ASN A 522 0.92 -12.58 -20.42
C ASN A 522 0.56 -13.80 -19.55
N SER A 523 -0.60 -14.41 -19.79
CA SER A 523 -1.01 -15.67 -19.16
C SER A 523 -0.42 -16.85 -19.92
N ASP A 524 0.91 -16.94 -19.98
CA ASP A 524 1.62 -18.10 -20.58
C ASP A 524 1.77 -19.28 -19.59
N ALA A 525 1.07 -19.24 -18.46
CA ALA A 525 0.95 -20.37 -17.55
C ALA A 525 -0.52 -20.85 -17.51
N PRO A 526 -0.84 -22.04 -18.04
CA PRO A 526 -2.16 -22.62 -17.83
C PRO A 526 -2.24 -23.03 -16.36
N SER A 527 -2.88 -22.21 -15.51
CA SER A 527 -3.37 -22.72 -14.23
C SER A 527 -4.48 -23.71 -14.55
N VAL A 528 -4.34 -24.94 -14.07
CA VAL A 528 -5.20 -26.07 -14.47
C VAL A 528 -6.64 -25.91 -13.94
N TYR A 529 -6.92 -24.92 -13.08
CA TYR A 529 -8.26 -24.60 -12.58
C TYR A 529 -8.43 -23.09 -12.36
N CYS A 530 -9.14 -22.41 -13.28
CA CYS A 530 -9.66 -21.04 -13.05
C CYS A 530 -11.04 -21.17 -12.38
N GLN A 531 -11.15 -20.69 -11.14
CA GLN A 531 -12.41 -20.65 -10.40
C GLN A 531 -12.59 -19.28 -9.75
N ASN A 532 -13.69 -18.57 -10.06
CA ASN A 532 -13.95 -17.21 -9.57
C ASN A 532 -15.36 -16.99 -9.01
N GLY A 533 -16.16 -18.05 -8.95
CA GLY A 533 -17.52 -18.09 -8.41
C GLY A 533 -18.61 -17.64 -9.41
N CYS A 534 -18.24 -17.14 -10.60
CA CYS A 534 -19.25 -16.57 -11.50
C CYS A 534 -20.14 -17.61 -12.18
N CYS A 535 -19.70 -18.86 -12.28
CA CYS A 535 -20.54 -19.93 -12.83
C CYS A 535 -21.34 -20.71 -11.78
N GLU A 536 -21.25 -20.38 -10.48
CA GLU A 536 -21.97 -21.10 -9.40
C GLU A 536 -23.49 -21.16 -9.64
N ASN A 537 -24.08 -20.07 -10.12
CA ASN A 537 -25.52 -19.97 -10.42
C ASN A 537 -25.83 -19.96 -11.93
N ASN A 538 -24.87 -20.34 -12.78
CA ASN A 538 -24.92 -20.26 -14.25
C ASN A 538 -25.57 -18.96 -14.82
N PRO A 539 -24.79 -17.89 -15.06
CA PRO A 539 -25.29 -16.64 -15.63
C PRO A 539 -25.68 -16.71 -17.12
N CYS A 540 -25.46 -17.84 -17.81
CA CYS A 540 -25.77 -17.99 -19.22
C CYS A 540 -27.25 -18.25 -19.45
N LEU A 541 -27.83 -17.55 -20.43
CA LEU A 541 -29.25 -17.63 -20.76
C LEU A 541 -29.55 -18.80 -21.71
N ASN A 542 -30.83 -19.12 -21.89
CA ASN A 542 -31.31 -20.13 -22.86
C ASN A 542 -30.64 -21.51 -22.77
N GLY A 543 -30.20 -21.93 -21.58
CA GLY A 543 -29.52 -23.21 -21.37
C GLY A 543 -28.06 -23.24 -21.83
N GLY A 544 -27.42 -22.08 -21.98
CA GLY A 544 -25.98 -21.98 -22.23
C GLY A 544 -25.15 -22.54 -21.07
N THR A 545 -23.96 -23.05 -21.41
CA THR A 545 -22.99 -23.56 -20.42
C THR A 545 -22.03 -22.44 -20.05
N CYS A 546 -21.92 -22.14 -18.74
CA CYS A 546 -20.99 -21.15 -18.23
C CYS A 546 -19.60 -21.75 -18.03
N HIS A 547 -18.59 -21.04 -18.53
CA HIS A 547 -17.18 -21.35 -18.32
C HIS A 547 -16.50 -20.17 -17.63
N GLU A 548 -15.85 -20.41 -16.49
CA GLU A 548 -15.14 -19.36 -15.76
C GLU A 548 -13.92 -18.89 -16.56
N ARG A 549 -13.70 -17.58 -16.54
CA ARG A 549 -12.59 -16.92 -17.23
C ARG A 549 -11.78 -16.11 -16.23
N CYS A 550 -10.48 -16.21 -16.36
CA CYS A 550 -9.52 -15.44 -15.59
C CYS A 550 -8.56 -14.82 -16.61
N ASP A 551 -9.03 -13.81 -17.33
CA ASP A 551 -8.30 -13.16 -18.42
C ASP A 551 -7.84 -11.73 -18.07
N VAL A 552 -6.98 -11.17 -18.93
CA VAL A 552 -6.41 -9.82 -18.77
C VAL A 552 -7.38 -8.69 -19.07
N HIS A 553 -8.52 -8.98 -19.69
CA HIS A 553 -9.51 -7.99 -20.10
C HIS A 553 -10.61 -7.80 -19.03
N GLY A 554 -10.53 -8.54 -17.92
CA GLY A 554 -11.46 -8.43 -16.80
C GLY A 554 -12.76 -9.20 -17.01
N LYS A 555 -12.86 -10.05 -18.03
CA LYS A 555 -14.03 -10.92 -18.21
C LYS A 555 -13.91 -12.13 -17.28
N ARG A 556 -14.93 -12.31 -16.43
CA ARG A 556 -14.97 -13.34 -15.40
C ARG A 556 -15.60 -14.66 -15.86
N PHE A 557 -16.33 -14.66 -16.97
CA PHE A 557 -16.92 -15.87 -17.52
C PHE A 557 -17.17 -15.73 -19.03
N SER A 558 -17.39 -16.86 -19.69
CA SER A 558 -17.89 -16.94 -21.06
C SER A 558 -19.02 -17.96 -21.15
N CYS A 559 -19.98 -17.72 -22.02
CA CYS A 559 -21.05 -18.66 -22.29
C CYS A 559 -20.79 -19.45 -23.57
N GLU A 560 -20.95 -20.76 -23.49
CA GLU A 560 -21.05 -21.64 -24.65
C GLU A 560 -22.53 -21.90 -24.93
N CYS A 561 -23.01 -21.36 -26.04
CA CYS A 561 -24.40 -21.51 -26.45
C CYS A 561 -24.59 -22.86 -27.14
N GLY A 562 -25.55 -23.64 -26.66
CA GLY A 562 -26.02 -24.81 -27.39
C GLY A 562 -26.66 -24.42 -28.71
N SER A 563 -27.01 -25.41 -29.54
CA SER A 563 -27.52 -25.17 -30.89
C SER A 563 -28.72 -24.23 -30.94
N GLY A 564 -29.53 -24.09 -29.89
CA GLY A 564 -30.73 -23.24 -29.83
C GLY A 564 -30.55 -21.78 -29.42
N ALA A 565 -29.33 -21.23 -29.31
CA ALA A 565 -29.10 -19.84 -28.93
C ALA A 565 -27.77 -19.28 -29.47
N THR A 566 -27.71 -17.96 -29.61
CA THR A 566 -26.51 -17.15 -29.91
C THR A 566 -26.47 -15.92 -29.02
N GLY A 567 -25.37 -15.16 -29.11
CA GLY A 567 -25.14 -13.98 -28.28
C GLY A 567 -24.02 -14.20 -27.27
N LYS A 568 -23.57 -13.12 -26.62
CA LYS A 568 -22.41 -13.14 -25.70
C LYS A 568 -22.69 -13.97 -24.45
N PHE A 569 -23.94 -13.96 -24.00
CA PHE A 569 -24.47 -14.68 -22.85
C PHE A 569 -25.60 -15.64 -23.24
N CYS A 570 -25.69 -16.01 -24.53
CA CYS A 570 -26.75 -16.82 -25.11
C CYS A 570 -28.15 -16.18 -24.99
N GLU A 571 -28.21 -14.86 -25.01
CA GLU A 571 -29.42 -14.04 -24.89
C GLU A 571 -30.36 -14.17 -26.09
N THR A 572 -29.82 -14.41 -27.29
CA THR A 572 -30.60 -14.53 -28.51
C THR A 572 -30.96 -15.99 -28.75
N ALA A 573 -32.17 -16.40 -28.37
CA ALA A 573 -32.67 -17.72 -28.74
C ALA A 573 -32.77 -17.84 -30.26
N ILE A 574 -32.10 -18.84 -30.84
CA ILE A 574 -32.30 -19.19 -32.24
C ILE A 574 -33.32 -20.35 -32.28
N CYS A 575 -34.31 -20.26 -33.15
CA CYS A 575 -35.21 -21.39 -33.40
C CYS A 575 -34.45 -22.49 -34.20
N VAL A 576 -33.58 -23.30 -33.56
CA VAL A 576 -32.63 -24.20 -34.28
C VAL A 576 -33.04 -25.66 -34.35
N SER A 577 -34.06 -26.08 -33.60
CA SER A 577 -34.65 -27.39 -33.91
C SER A 577 -35.50 -27.22 -35.18
N GLN A 578 -35.37 -28.13 -36.16
CA GLN A 578 -36.21 -28.16 -37.38
C GLN A 578 -37.72 -28.09 -37.10
N ASP A 579 -38.13 -28.42 -35.88
CA ASP A 579 -39.52 -28.42 -35.41
C ASP A 579 -40.03 -27.05 -34.91
N TRP A 580 -39.15 -26.07 -34.65
CA TRP A 580 -39.56 -24.71 -34.27
C TRP A 580 -39.69 -23.85 -35.52
N ARG A 581 -40.84 -23.19 -35.70
CA ARG A 581 -41.06 -22.20 -36.75
C ARG A 581 -40.79 -20.80 -36.20
N ARG A 582 -39.91 -20.07 -36.88
CA ARG A 582 -39.66 -18.66 -36.59
C ARG A 582 -40.67 -17.79 -37.32
N TYR A 583 -41.25 -16.83 -36.62
CA TYR A 583 -41.95 -15.70 -37.21
C TYR A 583 -41.49 -14.41 -36.51
N GLN A 584 -40.86 -13.50 -37.25
CA GLN A 584 -40.26 -12.27 -36.70
C GLN A 584 -39.38 -12.56 -35.46
N ASN A 585 -39.79 -12.01 -34.31
CA ASN A 585 -39.12 -12.13 -33.01
C ASN A 585 -39.80 -13.20 -32.13
N SER A 586 -40.41 -14.22 -32.72
CA SER A 586 -41.11 -15.29 -32.02
C SER A 586 -40.73 -16.66 -32.60
N CYS A 587 -40.53 -17.65 -31.73
CA CYS A 587 -40.41 -19.07 -32.09
C CYS A 587 -41.65 -19.82 -31.63
N PHE A 588 -42.24 -20.66 -32.49
CA PHE A 588 -43.39 -21.51 -32.17
C PHE A 588 -43.09 -22.97 -32.47
N LYS A 589 -43.49 -23.91 -31.60
CA LYS A 589 -43.42 -25.36 -31.86
C LYS A 589 -44.69 -26.03 -31.40
N LEU A 590 -45.28 -26.82 -32.29
CA LEU A 590 -46.41 -27.70 -31.97
C LEU A 590 -45.88 -29.02 -31.40
N PHE A 591 -46.44 -29.44 -30.28
CA PHE A 591 -46.24 -30.75 -29.68
C PHE A 591 -47.49 -31.60 -29.92
N HIS A 592 -47.27 -32.83 -30.41
CA HIS A 592 -48.35 -33.75 -30.76
C HIS A 592 -48.86 -34.58 -29.57
N GLU A 593 -48.23 -34.46 -28.40
CA GLU A 593 -48.74 -35.13 -27.19
C GLU A 593 -50.00 -34.45 -26.70
N TYR A 594 -51.01 -35.25 -26.37
CA TYR A 594 -52.24 -34.77 -25.78
C TYR A 594 -52.04 -34.58 -24.27
N LYS A 595 -52.20 -33.34 -23.80
CA LYS A 595 -52.04 -32.96 -22.38
C LYS A 595 -53.14 -31.99 -21.94
N THR A 596 -53.42 -31.97 -20.64
CA THR A 596 -54.19 -30.88 -20.01
C THR A 596 -53.45 -29.56 -20.13
N TRP A 597 -54.16 -28.43 -20.11
CA TRP A 597 -53.55 -27.10 -20.31
C TRP A 597 -52.39 -26.86 -19.33
N ILE A 598 -52.60 -27.18 -18.04
CA ILE A 598 -51.57 -27.05 -17.00
C ILE A 598 -50.35 -27.93 -17.30
N SER A 599 -50.57 -29.18 -17.74
CA SER A 599 -49.49 -30.12 -18.05
C SER A 599 -48.74 -29.73 -19.33
N ALA A 600 -49.44 -29.15 -20.31
CA ALA A 600 -48.87 -28.59 -21.52
C ALA A 600 -47.98 -27.40 -21.20
N ASN A 601 -48.45 -26.43 -20.39
CA ASN A 601 -47.65 -25.28 -19.98
C ASN A 601 -46.39 -25.71 -19.21
N LYS A 602 -46.51 -26.64 -18.25
CA LYS A 602 -45.34 -27.23 -17.56
C LYS A 602 -44.36 -27.92 -18.52
N SER A 603 -44.84 -28.46 -19.63
CA SER A 603 -43.97 -29.07 -20.64
C SER A 603 -43.24 -28.00 -21.47
N CYS A 604 -43.88 -26.86 -21.75
CA CYS A 604 -43.22 -25.71 -22.37
C CYS A 604 -42.18 -25.06 -21.43
N GLU A 605 -42.46 -24.98 -20.13
CA GLU A 605 -41.54 -24.45 -19.11
C GLU A 605 -40.25 -25.26 -19.03
N LYS A 606 -40.33 -26.60 -19.14
CA LYS A 606 -39.16 -27.49 -19.16
C LYS A 606 -38.18 -27.23 -20.30
N ILE A 607 -38.61 -26.54 -21.36
CA ILE A 607 -37.80 -26.19 -22.52
C ILE A 607 -37.59 -24.67 -22.63
N ASN A 608 -37.66 -23.95 -21.50
CA ASN A 608 -37.50 -22.50 -21.39
C ASN A 608 -38.40 -21.72 -22.37
N SER A 609 -39.68 -22.12 -22.40
CA SER A 609 -40.75 -21.45 -23.15
C SER A 609 -42.02 -21.47 -22.31
N THR A 610 -43.10 -20.93 -22.84
CA THR A 610 -44.44 -21.06 -22.27
C THR A 610 -45.40 -21.53 -23.36
N LEU A 611 -46.67 -21.78 -23.02
CA LEU A 611 -47.69 -21.82 -24.07
C LEU A 611 -47.71 -20.49 -24.83
N VAL A 612 -47.92 -20.56 -26.16
CA VAL A 612 -47.71 -19.42 -27.06
C VAL A 612 -48.60 -18.21 -26.74
N SER A 613 -47.98 -17.03 -26.72
CA SER A 613 -48.65 -15.71 -26.75
C SER A 613 -48.70 -15.15 -28.17
N ILE A 614 -49.81 -14.48 -28.50
CA ILE A 614 -50.10 -13.98 -29.85
C ILE A 614 -50.45 -12.49 -29.78
N HIS A 615 -49.69 -11.65 -30.47
CA HIS A 615 -49.81 -10.18 -30.37
C HIS A 615 -50.19 -9.48 -31.67
N SER A 616 -50.37 -10.23 -32.77
CA SER A 616 -50.83 -9.69 -34.05
C SER A 616 -51.55 -10.74 -34.88
N SER A 617 -52.28 -10.28 -35.90
CA SER A 617 -52.94 -11.16 -36.88
C SER A 617 -51.93 -12.06 -37.59
N GLU A 618 -50.73 -11.56 -37.87
CA GLU A 618 -49.71 -12.32 -38.57
C GLU A 618 -49.05 -13.38 -37.67
N GLU A 619 -48.91 -13.11 -36.37
CA GLU A 619 -48.51 -14.14 -35.39
C GLU A 619 -49.58 -15.24 -35.29
N ASN A 620 -50.86 -14.85 -35.31
CA ASN A 620 -51.98 -15.80 -35.32
C ASN A 620 -51.91 -16.72 -36.53
N ASP A 621 -51.70 -16.17 -37.73
CA ASP A 621 -51.58 -16.95 -38.96
C ASP A 621 -50.37 -17.89 -38.95
N ALA A 622 -49.26 -17.47 -38.33
CA ALA A 622 -48.07 -18.30 -38.18
C ALA A 622 -48.32 -19.51 -37.28
N VAL A 623 -49.01 -19.33 -36.15
CA VAL A 623 -49.42 -20.42 -35.25
C VAL A 623 -50.48 -21.31 -35.92
N HIS A 624 -51.46 -20.73 -36.60
CA HIS A 624 -52.51 -21.45 -37.31
C HIS A 624 -51.96 -22.43 -38.36
N LYS A 625 -50.93 -22.02 -39.11
CA LYS A 625 -50.24 -22.89 -40.09
C LYS A 625 -49.65 -24.16 -39.48
N LEU A 626 -49.25 -24.14 -38.20
CA LEU A 626 -48.78 -25.33 -37.49
C LEU A 626 -49.93 -26.30 -37.19
N ILE A 627 -51.08 -25.74 -36.78
CA ILE A 627 -52.25 -26.48 -36.31
C ILE A 627 -53.03 -27.08 -37.47
N VAL A 628 -53.30 -26.28 -38.52
CA VAL A 628 -54.13 -26.69 -39.67
C VAL A 628 -53.58 -27.94 -40.38
N LYS A 629 -52.26 -28.11 -40.41
CA LYS A 629 -51.59 -29.28 -40.99
C LYS A 629 -51.98 -30.59 -40.29
N ASN A 630 -52.32 -30.52 -39.00
CA ASN A 630 -52.63 -31.67 -38.16
C ASN A 630 -54.13 -31.91 -37.95
N LYS A 631 -54.98 -31.03 -38.49
CA LYS A 631 -56.45 -31.16 -38.47
C LYS A 631 -57.07 -31.35 -37.07
N ALA A 632 -56.41 -30.89 -36.01
CA ALA A 632 -56.90 -30.95 -34.64
C ALA A 632 -56.49 -29.68 -33.87
N PRO A 633 -57.30 -29.22 -32.91
CA PRO A 633 -57.03 -28.00 -32.15
C PRO A 633 -55.81 -28.16 -31.23
N ALA A 634 -55.25 -27.03 -30.80
CA ALA A 634 -54.12 -27.02 -29.88
C ALA A 634 -54.24 -25.90 -28.83
N TRP A 635 -53.68 -26.16 -27.64
CA TRP A 635 -53.58 -25.18 -26.58
C TRP A 635 -52.70 -23.99 -26.95
N ILE A 636 -53.16 -22.79 -26.58
CA ILE A 636 -52.39 -21.54 -26.55
C ILE A 636 -52.32 -20.98 -25.12
N GLY A 637 -51.47 -19.98 -24.90
CA GLY A 637 -51.12 -19.50 -23.54
C GLY A 637 -52.10 -18.53 -22.90
N LEU A 638 -53.25 -18.27 -23.53
CA LEU A 638 -54.26 -17.37 -23.00
C LEU A 638 -55.12 -18.12 -21.97
N THR A 639 -55.34 -17.51 -20.82
CA THR A 639 -56.11 -18.12 -19.72
C THR A 639 -56.76 -17.05 -18.83
N ASN A 640 -57.82 -17.42 -18.12
CA ASN A 640 -58.39 -16.62 -17.02
C ASN A 640 -58.14 -17.27 -15.64
N LEU A 641 -57.35 -18.36 -15.56
CA LEU A 641 -57.24 -19.20 -14.35
C LEU A 641 -56.73 -18.44 -13.11
N ASN A 642 -55.89 -17.42 -13.31
CA ASN A 642 -55.30 -16.64 -12.22
C ASN A 642 -55.90 -15.23 -12.10
N SER A 643 -56.88 -14.89 -12.92
CA SER A 643 -57.42 -13.54 -13.00
C SER A 643 -58.69 -13.38 -12.17
N ILE A 644 -58.90 -12.18 -11.62
CA ILE A 644 -60.11 -11.84 -10.85
C ILE A 644 -61.19 -11.39 -11.84
N GLY A 645 -62.22 -12.21 -12.05
CA GLY A 645 -63.34 -11.91 -12.95
C GLY A 645 -63.25 -12.67 -14.27
N LEU A 646 -63.71 -12.04 -15.37
CA LEU A 646 -63.75 -12.62 -16.72
C LEU A 646 -62.58 -12.15 -17.61
N SER A 647 -61.51 -11.62 -17.02
CA SER A 647 -60.35 -11.11 -17.75
C SER A 647 -59.40 -12.26 -18.14
N TYR A 648 -58.86 -12.19 -19.35
CA TYR A 648 -57.85 -13.11 -19.86
C TYR A 648 -56.45 -12.48 -19.81
N GLU A 649 -55.44 -13.31 -19.53
CA GLU A 649 -54.03 -12.94 -19.50
C GLU A 649 -53.17 -13.99 -20.22
N TRP A 650 -52.01 -13.56 -20.74
CA TRP A 650 -51.02 -14.46 -21.29
C TRP A 650 -50.14 -15.04 -20.17
N VAL A 651 -49.89 -16.35 -20.22
CA VAL A 651 -49.06 -17.05 -19.23
C VAL A 651 -47.59 -16.57 -19.19
N ASP A 652 -47.10 -15.88 -20.22
CA ASP A 652 -45.77 -15.27 -20.26
C ASP A 652 -45.73 -13.85 -19.65
N GLY A 653 -46.87 -13.34 -19.18
CA GLY A 653 -47.01 -12.01 -18.59
C GLY A 653 -47.07 -10.86 -19.60
N SER A 654 -47.11 -11.14 -20.90
CA SER A 654 -47.21 -10.14 -21.94
C SER A 654 -48.61 -9.49 -22.00
N ASN A 655 -48.69 -8.25 -22.52
CA ASN A 655 -49.94 -7.51 -22.58
C ASN A 655 -50.92 -8.11 -23.62
N LEU A 656 -52.20 -8.21 -23.27
CA LEU A 656 -53.26 -8.66 -24.18
C LEU A 656 -53.65 -7.54 -25.15
N SER A 657 -52.90 -7.41 -26.25
CA SER A 657 -53.11 -6.38 -27.28
C SER A 657 -53.88 -6.86 -28.52
N PHE A 658 -54.08 -8.17 -28.66
CA PHE A 658 -54.70 -8.80 -29.82
C PHE A 658 -55.56 -9.99 -29.38
N THR A 659 -56.71 -10.17 -30.02
CA THR A 659 -57.57 -11.35 -29.82
C THR A 659 -58.13 -11.84 -31.16
N ASN A 660 -58.35 -13.15 -31.28
CA ASN A 660 -58.97 -13.74 -32.48
C ASN A 660 -60.04 -14.77 -32.12
N TRP A 661 -60.95 -14.41 -31.22
CA TRP A 661 -62.04 -15.26 -30.78
C TRP A 661 -62.95 -15.71 -31.92
N GLY A 662 -63.44 -16.94 -31.83
CA GLY A 662 -64.49 -17.47 -32.70
C GLY A 662 -65.81 -16.72 -32.51
N TYR A 663 -66.72 -16.91 -33.46
CA TYR A 663 -68.06 -16.34 -33.34
C TYR A 663 -68.76 -16.91 -32.10
N GLY A 664 -69.07 -16.04 -31.13
CA GLY A 664 -69.70 -16.42 -29.86
C GLY A 664 -68.72 -16.68 -28.72
N GLU A 665 -67.41 -16.62 -28.96
CA GLU A 665 -66.37 -16.87 -27.96
C GLU A 665 -65.75 -15.57 -27.41
N PRO A 666 -65.20 -15.57 -26.17
CA PRO A 666 -65.27 -16.66 -25.21
C PRO A 666 -66.67 -16.82 -24.62
N SER A 667 -67.13 -18.06 -24.46
CA SER A 667 -68.43 -18.37 -23.88
C SER A 667 -68.42 -18.40 -22.35
N TYR A 668 -67.22 -18.46 -21.74
CA TYR A 668 -66.89 -18.53 -20.30
C TYR A 668 -67.39 -19.79 -19.58
N SER A 669 -68.43 -20.41 -20.09
CA SER A 669 -68.97 -21.66 -19.57
C SER A 669 -69.77 -22.40 -20.64
N HIS A 670 -69.46 -23.67 -20.82
CA HIS A 670 -70.24 -24.58 -21.65
C HIS A 670 -70.76 -25.75 -20.80
N GLN A 671 -72.07 -26.04 -20.92
CA GLN A 671 -72.76 -27.12 -20.20
C GLN A 671 -72.53 -27.14 -18.68
N GLY A 672 -72.44 -25.96 -18.04
CA GLY A 672 -72.26 -25.83 -16.59
C GLY A 672 -70.83 -26.07 -16.10
N THR A 673 -69.86 -26.15 -17.00
CA THR A 673 -68.43 -26.19 -16.66
C THR A 673 -67.74 -24.90 -17.05
N PHE A 674 -66.87 -24.39 -16.20
CA PHE A 674 -66.09 -23.18 -16.48
C PHE A 674 -65.00 -23.46 -17.53
N GLU A 675 -64.92 -22.58 -18.51
CA GLU A 675 -63.96 -22.65 -19.60
C GLU A 675 -62.94 -21.53 -19.41
N ASN A 676 -61.73 -21.93 -19.06
CA ASN A 676 -60.74 -21.05 -18.44
C ASN A 676 -59.40 -21.03 -19.21
N CYS A 677 -59.31 -21.83 -20.26
CA CYS A 677 -58.10 -22.09 -21.02
C CYS A 677 -58.44 -22.00 -22.51
N THR A 678 -57.54 -21.42 -23.30
CA THR A 678 -57.84 -21.13 -24.71
C THR A 678 -57.18 -22.14 -25.65
N GLU A 679 -57.96 -22.69 -26.57
CA GLU A 679 -57.47 -23.43 -27.72
C GLU A 679 -57.56 -22.59 -29.00
N MET A 680 -56.71 -22.89 -29.98
CA MET A 680 -56.86 -22.44 -31.35
C MET A 680 -57.40 -23.59 -32.22
N GLY A 681 -58.52 -23.34 -32.87
CA GLY A 681 -59.16 -24.29 -33.77
C GLY A 681 -58.50 -24.36 -35.15
N VAL A 682 -58.93 -25.33 -35.97
CA VAL A 682 -58.45 -25.50 -37.35
C VAL A 682 -58.80 -24.33 -38.28
N SER A 683 -59.74 -23.46 -37.89
CA SER A 683 -60.08 -22.21 -38.58
C SER A 683 -59.12 -21.06 -38.26
N GLY A 684 -58.28 -21.20 -37.22
CA GLY A 684 -57.39 -20.15 -36.73
C GLY A 684 -58.02 -19.24 -35.67
N SER A 685 -59.34 -19.35 -35.45
CA SER A 685 -60.05 -18.67 -34.37
C SER A 685 -59.88 -19.39 -33.03
N TRP A 686 -60.03 -18.63 -31.95
CA TRP A 686 -59.84 -19.11 -30.58
C TRP A 686 -61.16 -19.51 -29.93
N ASN A 687 -61.09 -20.50 -29.06
CA ASN A 687 -62.21 -21.00 -28.28
C ASN A 687 -61.74 -21.18 -26.83
N ASP A 688 -62.54 -20.78 -25.85
CA ASP A 688 -62.27 -21.15 -24.46
C ASP A 688 -62.86 -22.52 -24.18
N VAL A 689 -62.11 -23.35 -23.47
CA VAL A 689 -62.50 -24.73 -23.18
C VAL A 689 -62.07 -25.12 -21.77
N ASN A 690 -62.62 -26.23 -21.29
CA ASN A 690 -62.27 -26.78 -19.99
C ASN A 690 -60.79 -27.21 -19.93
N GLN A 691 -60.07 -26.76 -18.90
CA GLN A 691 -58.63 -27.04 -18.70
C GLN A 691 -58.27 -28.53 -18.65
N ASN A 692 -59.25 -29.40 -18.36
CA ASN A 692 -59.07 -30.85 -18.25
C ASN A 692 -59.10 -31.58 -19.58
N TYR A 693 -59.45 -30.90 -20.69
CA TYR A 693 -59.30 -31.48 -22.01
C TYR A 693 -57.84 -31.78 -22.31
N SER A 694 -57.64 -32.89 -23.03
CA SER A 694 -56.32 -33.30 -23.47
C SER A 694 -56.19 -32.92 -24.93
N LEU A 695 -55.34 -31.94 -25.23
CA LEU A 695 -55.10 -31.44 -26.60
C LEU A 695 -53.61 -31.43 -26.90
N MET A 696 -53.27 -31.36 -28.19
CA MET A 696 -51.95 -30.91 -28.62
C MET A 696 -51.70 -29.49 -28.11
N TYR A 697 -50.46 -29.02 -28.14
CA TYR A 697 -50.15 -27.69 -27.60
C TYR A 697 -49.02 -27.00 -28.36
N VAL A 698 -49.11 -25.67 -28.44
CA VAL A 698 -48.08 -24.85 -29.08
C VAL A 698 -47.30 -24.12 -28.00
N CYS A 699 -46.01 -24.44 -27.90
CA CYS A 699 -45.09 -23.65 -27.08
C CYS A 699 -44.58 -22.45 -27.89
N GLY A 700 -44.46 -21.30 -27.23
CA GLY A 700 -43.95 -20.06 -27.80
C GLY A 700 -42.87 -19.43 -26.92
N LYS A 701 -41.89 -18.78 -27.55
CA LYS A 701 -40.97 -17.88 -26.86
C LYS A 701 -40.60 -16.70 -27.74
N LYS A 702 -40.47 -15.53 -27.14
CA LYS A 702 -39.97 -14.33 -27.81
C LYS A 702 -38.45 -14.43 -27.95
N ILE A 703 -37.96 -14.05 -29.12
CA ILE A 703 -36.54 -13.84 -29.40
C ILE A 703 -36.27 -12.41 -28.92
N SER A 704 -35.52 -12.26 -27.83
CA SER A 704 -35.03 -10.95 -27.40
C SER A 704 -34.23 -10.33 -28.56
N PRO A 705 -34.49 -9.06 -28.92
CA PRO A 705 -33.76 -8.37 -29.98
C PRO A 705 -32.25 -8.33 -29.71
#